data_AF-A0A2E3NEA4-F1
#
_entry.id   AF-A0A2E3NEA4-F1
#
_cell.length_a   1.000
_cell.length_b   1.000
_cell.length_c   1.000
_cell.angle_alpha   90.00
_cell.angle_beta   90.00
_cell.angle_gamma   90.00
#
_symmetry.space_group_name_H-M   'P 1'
#
loop_
_entity.id
_entity.type
_entity.pdbx_description
1 polymer ?
#
loop_
_entity_poly.entity_id
_entity_poly.type
_entity_poly.pdbx_seq_one_letter_code
_entity_poly.pdbx_strand_id
1 'polypeptide(L)'
;MARERGDSPERGTRLSDGDDTEGQDDDATTVSPAPDDAMAPVDLEAPEADPTDPLIGQLLDDRYEVQKSLDRGGMGTVYLAWDRTLERQVVVKIPHASLMADRTFRERFLQEIRDLSTHEHPAILSIVDSGSHGAGERGPTDLPYAVVQYLRGGDLRERITKQGGQQTREEILEWLPTIAGALDAVHRNGSLHRDVKPANILFDGEGHAVLSDFGIATAIGAADPDASTQEVRRELTVVGTFVGSPAYAPPEAIDRILTPAYDQYSLATVVFLAITGQLPFTGNTNEAILIAKEKGPPPTIDRKKLKGTLSKSAEKAIRKALSRQPEDRFRSCTEFSDAFASEVGGAGFSIPWKAVGFAAAAVLIIGALLQLNGAPLAPEPSAPLAQSAPIESRKAAPVVAPAGPVTVQLGSTPEEIDRAIFLCTKGGGSARACAREVFADERLRTVTLAPFSLDRTEVTNADFQAFVDATGHRTTAEERGFSWDITRCRRCSWRTPHPGRDATRHPNDPVVHVSWPDARRYCQWAGKRLPTEDEWEFAARGEKRRAFPWGDEWDANRLRDLESEGLGLQPVGSYPTGATPDGLLDLAGSVWEWTSTASGQGERRVFKGGSWMDRIPAYFRSAAFSEDAPDYSSISLGFRCAAGGET
;
A
#
# COMPACT_ATOMS: atom_id res chain seq x y z
N MET A 1 -76.15 28.76 -19.74
CA MET A 1 -75.59 28.44 -18.41
C MET A 1 -74.35 29.31 -18.27
N ALA A 2 -74.39 30.42 -17.53
CA ALA A 2 -74.34 30.51 -16.06
C ALA A 2 -72.96 30.04 -15.55
N ARG A 3 -72.03 30.95 -15.20
CA ARG A 3 -71.91 31.81 -13.98
C ARG A 3 -71.27 31.04 -12.81
N GLU A 4 -70.46 31.63 -11.91
CA GLU A 4 -70.16 33.03 -11.57
C GLU A 4 -68.62 33.17 -11.27
N ARG A 5 -67.93 34.32 -11.46
CA ARG A 5 -67.43 35.33 -10.45
C ARG A 5 -66.89 34.75 -9.12
N GLY A 6 -65.92 35.34 -8.40
CA GLY A 6 -65.13 36.61 -8.45
C GLY A 6 -64.29 36.65 -7.14
N ASP A 7 -63.57 37.69 -6.69
CA ASP A 7 -63.14 39.02 -7.20
C ASP A 7 -61.91 39.47 -6.36
N SER A 8 -61.22 40.57 -6.69
CA SER A 8 -60.18 41.21 -5.82
C SER A 8 -60.76 42.36 -4.97
N PRO A 9 -60.00 43.01 -4.06
CA PRO A 9 -59.28 44.23 -4.46
C PRO A 9 -57.98 44.54 -3.66
N GLU A 10 -57.44 45.74 -3.86
CA GLU A 10 -56.14 46.27 -3.40
C GLU A 10 -56.21 47.24 -2.19
N ARG A 11 -55.04 47.81 -1.82
CA ARG A 11 -54.73 49.04 -1.04
C ARG A 11 -54.60 48.89 0.49
N GLY A 12 -53.72 49.64 1.19
CA GLY A 12 -52.61 50.52 0.72
C GLY A 12 -52.44 51.82 1.52
N THR A 13 -51.20 52.37 1.58
CA THR A 13 -50.79 53.69 2.18
C THR A 13 -51.04 53.87 3.69
N ARG A 14 -50.43 54.79 4.46
CA ARG A 14 -49.19 55.65 4.45
C ARG A 14 -49.14 56.34 5.85
N LEU A 15 -48.10 57.16 6.14
CA LEU A 15 -47.87 58.04 7.31
C LEU A 15 -47.11 57.30 8.43
N SER A 16 -45.96 57.76 8.99
CA SER A 16 -45.57 59.08 9.56
C SER A 16 -46.24 59.33 10.92
N ASP A 17 -45.58 59.91 11.94
CA ASP A 17 -44.72 61.11 11.94
C ASP A 17 -43.42 60.97 12.79
N GLY A 18 -42.67 62.06 12.97
CA GLY A 18 -41.64 62.22 14.01
C GLY A 18 -42.25 62.79 15.32
N ASP A 19 -41.54 63.39 16.27
CA ASP A 19 -40.11 63.72 16.48
C ASP A 19 -39.85 63.61 18.02
N ASP A 20 -38.89 64.18 18.77
CA ASP A 20 -37.78 65.14 18.58
C ASP A 20 -36.78 65.02 19.77
N THR A 21 -35.60 65.69 19.70
CA THR A 21 -34.66 66.13 20.79
C THR A 21 -34.12 65.13 21.86
N GLU A 22 -33.02 65.34 22.62
CA GLU A 22 -31.96 66.38 22.71
C GLU A 22 -30.66 65.86 23.41
N GLY A 23 -29.51 66.54 23.22
CA GLY A 23 -28.37 66.65 24.19
C GLY A 23 -27.34 65.49 24.26
N GLN A 24 -26.01 65.61 24.03
CA GLN A 24 -25.03 66.73 24.10
C GLN A 24 -24.74 67.19 25.55
N ASP A 25 -23.53 67.14 26.15
CA ASP A 25 -22.20 66.50 25.87
C ASP A 25 -21.36 66.50 27.19
N ASP A 26 -20.23 65.76 27.32
CA ASP A 26 -19.04 66.18 28.11
C ASP A 26 -17.77 65.26 27.96
N ASP A 27 -16.59 65.74 28.40
CA ASP A 27 -15.23 65.31 27.98
C ASP A 27 -14.25 64.90 29.14
N ALA A 28 -13.11 64.27 28.79
CA ALA A 28 -11.80 64.12 29.47
C ALA A 28 -11.72 63.96 31.02
N THR A 29 -10.83 63.11 31.58
CA THR A 29 -9.36 63.36 31.63
C THR A 29 -8.57 62.14 32.19
N THR A 30 -7.27 62.07 31.90
CA THR A 30 -6.28 61.03 32.29
C THR A 30 -5.80 61.10 33.76
N VAL A 31 -5.16 60.01 34.26
CA VAL A 31 -3.90 60.02 35.08
C VAL A 31 -3.34 58.60 35.35
N SER A 32 -2.02 58.51 35.58
CA SER A 32 -1.21 57.38 36.10
C SER A 32 0.16 57.96 36.57
N PRO A 33 1.12 57.25 37.23
CA PRO A 33 1.20 55.81 37.59
C PRO A 33 1.79 55.49 39.02
N ALA A 34 1.89 54.17 39.33
CA ALA A 34 2.93 53.48 40.16
C ALA A 34 2.99 53.73 41.70
N PRO A 35 3.72 52.90 42.51
CA PRO A 35 4.46 51.65 42.20
C PRO A 35 4.12 50.42 43.09
N ASP A 36 4.78 49.28 42.80
CA ASP A 36 5.15 48.10 43.61
C ASP A 36 4.37 47.67 44.88
N ASP A 37 3.98 46.39 44.93
CA ASP A 37 4.26 45.52 46.09
C ASP A 37 4.44 44.03 45.67
N ALA A 38 4.94 43.19 46.58
CA ALA A 38 5.65 41.95 46.27
C ALA A 38 4.85 40.75 45.71
N MET A 39 5.55 39.87 44.97
CA MET A 39 5.05 38.56 44.53
C MET A 39 4.80 37.61 45.72
N ALA A 40 3.58 37.11 45.85
CA ALA A 40 3.28 35.83 46.49
C ALA A 40 3.42 34.67 45.47
N PRO A 41 3.66 33.42 45.88
CA PRO A 41 3.65 32.28 44.96
C PRO A 41 2.25 32.11 44.36
N VAL A 42 2.18 31.88 43.05
CA VAL A 42 0.95 31.43 42.39
C VAL A 42 0.84 29.93 42.64
N ASP A 43 -0.07 29.53 43.53
CA ASP A 43 -0.51 28.14 43.61
C ASP A 43 -1.08 27.74 42.25
N LEU A 44 -0.59 26.61 41.71
CA LEU A 44 -1.14 26.02 40.49
C LEU A 44 -2.46 25.34 40.83
N GLU A 45 -3.53 26.11 40.87
CA GLU A 45 -4.90 25.58 40.94
C GLU A 45 -5.11 24.60 39.77
N ALA A 46 -5.53 23.38 40.11
CA ALA A 46 -5.81 22.35 39.11
C ALA A 46 -6.90 22.83 38.16
N PRO A 47 -6.81 22.56 36.85
CA PRO A 47 -7.75 23.09 35.87
C PRO A 47 -9.18 22.62 36.19
N GLU A 48 -10.10 23.58 36.42
CA GLU A 48 -11.52 23.27 36.56
C GLU A 48 -12.02 22.48 35.34
N ALA A 49 -12.77 21.41 35.57
CA ALA A 49 -13.22 20.52 34.51
C ALA A 49 -14.16 21.25 33.53
N ASP A 50 -13.74 21.36 32.28
CA ASP A 50 -14.56 21.92 31.20
C ASP A 50 -15.83 21.08 31.02
N PRO A 51 -17.05 21.64 31.20
CA PRO A 51 -18.30 20.88 31.07
C PRO A 51 -18.56 20.36 29.63
N THR A 52 -17.70 20.68 28.67
CA THR A 52 -17.71 20.19 27.28
C THR A 52 -16.63 19.15 26.95
N ASP A 53 -15.78 18.77 27.92
CA ASP A 53 -14.82 17.66 27.79
C ASP A 53 -14.64 16.92 29.12
N PRO A 54 -15.26 15.74 29.32
CA PRO A 54 -15.25 15.06 30.62
C PRO A 54 -13.87 14.59 31.06
N LEU A 55 -12.86 14.61 30.17
CA LEU A 55 -11.50 14.17 30.47
C LEU A 55 -10.56 15.29 30.92
N ILE A 56 -10.91 16.57 30.73
CA ILE A 56 -10.08 17.69 31.21
C ILE A 56 -10.14 17.76 32.74
N GLY A 57 -8.99 17.89 33.39
CA GLY A 57 -8.85 17.81 34.85
C GLY A 57 -8.84 16.37 35.41
N GLN A 58 -8.99 15.33 34.58
CA GLN A 58 -8.83 13.94 35.03
C GLN A 58 -7.36 13.50 35.07
N LEU A 59 -7.08 12.53 35.94
CA LEU A 59 -5.78 11.90 36.12
C LEU A 59 -5.83 10.46 35.61
N LEU A 60 -5.20 10.21 34.46
CA LEU A 60 -5.17 8.89 33.85
C LEU A 60 -4.08 8.04 34.51
N ASP A 61 -4.48 6.85 34.94
CA ASP A 61 -3.68 5.81 35.61
C ASP A 61 -2.75 6.38 36.70
N ASP A 62 -3.33 7.25 37.54
CA ASP A 62 -2.70 8.01 38.64
C ASP A 62 -1.48 8.89 38.26
N ARG A 63 -1.17 9.02 36.96
CA ARG A 63 0.07 9.62 36.46
C ARG A 63 -0.10 10.79 35.49
N TYR A 64 -1.06 10.72 34.56
CA TYR A 64 -1.19 11.71 33.48
C TYR A 64 -2.36 12.66 33.70
N GLU A 65 -2.05 13.87 34.15
CA GLU A 65 -3.04 14.90 34.46
C GLU A 65 -3.40 15.68 33.20
N VAL A 66 -4.64 15.53 32.72
CA VAL A 66 -5.10 16.07 31.44
C VAL A 66 -5.39 17.58 31.55
N GLN A 67 -4.57 18.40 30.92
CA GLN A 67 -4.62 19.87 31.07
C GLN A 67 -5.56 20.55 30.06
N LYS A 68 -5.57 20.12 28.80
CA LYS A 68 -6.45 20.67 27.74
C LYS A 68 -6.43 19.81 26.48
N SER A 69 -7.45 19.93 25.63
CA SER A 69 -7.39 19.41 24.26
C SER A 69 -6.47 20.27 23.38
N LEU A 70 -5.82 19.62 22.40
CA LEU A 70 -4.95 20.20 21.37
C LEU A 70 -5.57 20.06 19.97
N ASP A 71 -6.17 18.90 19.68
CA ASP A 71 -6.93 18.64 18.45
C ASP A 71 -8.08 17.67 18.71
N ARG A 72 -9.16 17.76 17.91
CA ARG A 72 -10.35 16.90 17.96
C ARG A 72 -10.61 16.34 16.55
N GLY A 73 -9.87 15.30 16.20
CA GLY A 73 -9.95 14.65 14.89
C GLY A 73 -11.06 13.60 14.78
N GLY A 74 -11.24 13.07 13.57
CA GLY A 74 -12.26 12.03 13.30
C GLY A 74 -12.01 10.68 14.00
N MET A 75 -10.79 10.43 14.48
CA MET A 75 -10.44 9.17 15.17
C MET A 75 -10.35 9.29 16.70
N GLY A 76 -10.29 10.51 17.24
CA GLY A 76 -10.13 10.73 18.68
C GLY A 76 -9.75 12.16 19.03
N THR A 77 -9.55 12.42 20.32
CA THR A 77 -9.06 13.69 20.84
C THR A 77 -7.58 13.54 21.24
N VAL A 78 -6.80 14.58 20.94
CA VAL A 78 -5.41 14.74 21.35
C VAL A 78 -5.37 15.77 22.47
N TYR A 79 -4.75 15.44 23.59
CA TYR A 79 -4.66 16.28 24.79
C TYR A 79 -3.21 16.62 25.14
N LEU A 80 -3.01 17.80 25.73
CA LEU A 80 -1.82 18.10 26.52
C LEU A 80 -2.04 17.58 27.94
N ALA A 81 -1.08 16.86 28.49
CA ALA A 81 -1.11 16.38 29.86
C ALA A 81 0.23 16.61 30.58
N TRP A 82 0.20 16.55 31.91
CA TRP A 82 1.38 16.56 32.77
C TRP A 82 1.66 15.14 33.29
N ASP A 83 2.83 14.60 33.00
CA ASP A 83 3.33 13.35 33.58
C ASP A 83 3.85 13.64 34.99
N ARG A 84 3.07 13.27 36.00
CA ARG A 84 3.39 13.50 37.43
C ARG A 84 4.56 12.66 37.94
N THR A 85 5.02 11.66 37.20
CA THR A 85 6.19 10.85 37.56
C THR A 85 7.48 11.37 36.93
N LEU A 86 7.40 11.94 35.72
CA LEU A 86 8.55 12.50 34.98
C LEU A 86 8.60 14.04 34.98
N GLU A 87 7.71 14.69 35.74
CA GLU A 87 7.57 16.14 35.91
C GLU A 87 7.68 16.94 34.59
N ARG A 88 6.94 16.48 33.57
CA ARG A 88 7.01 17.05 32.21
C ARG A 88 5.69 17.02 31.47
N GLN A 89 5.57 17.92 30.50
CA GLN A 89 4.48 17.91 29.53
C GLN A 89 4.62 16.75 28.55
N VAL A 90 3.51 16.04 28.33
CA VAL A 90 3.35 14.97 27.34
C VAL A 90 2.07 15.20 26.54
N VAL A 91 1.91 14.50 25.43
CA VAL A 91 0.67 14.48 24.65
C VAL A 91 0.00 13.12 24.81
N VAL A 92 -1.29 13.12 25.13
CA VAL A 92 -2.10 11.91 25.30
C VAL A 92 -3.15 11.85 24.20
N LYS A 93 -3.17 10.75 23.45
CA LYS A 93 -4.08 10.52 22.32
C LYS A 93 -5.09 9.44 22.70
N ILE A 94 -6.37 9.81 22.69
CA ILE A 94 -7.49 8.96 23.16
C ILE A 94 -8.49 8.81 22.00
N PRO A 95 -8.74 7.58 21.50
CA PRO A 95 -9.73 7.37 20.45
C PRO A 95 -11.16 7.69 20.90
N HIS A 96 -12.04 8.04 19.95
CA HIS A 96 -13.45 8.19 20.27
C HIS A 96 -14.05 6.85 20.71
N ALA A 97 -14.84 6.84 21.79
CA ALA A 97 -15.43 5.61 22.35
C ALA A 97 -16.32 4.86 21.34
N SER A 98 -16.92 5.57 20.38
CA SER A 98 -17.67 4.99 19.26
C SER A 98 -16.82 4.12 18.33
N LEU A 99 -15.51 4.39 18.21
CA LEU A 99 -14.56 3.58 17.45
C LEU A 99 -13.97 2.45 18.30
N MET A 100 -13.86 2.64 19.62
CA MET A 100 -13.47 1.58 20.56
C MET A 100 -14.51 0.46 20.68
N ALA A 101 -15.77 0.73 20.28
CA ALA A 101 -16.80 -0.29 20.14
C ALA A 101 -16.52 -1.28 18.99
N ASP A 102 -15.88 -0.84 17.89
CA ASP A 102 -15.39 -1.76 16.86
C ASP A 102 -14.14 -2.50 17.36
N ARG A 103 -14.29 -3.81 17.51
CA ARG A 103 -13.20 -4.72 17.88
C ARG A 103 -12.04 -4.64 16.88
N THR A 104 -12.32 -4.47 15.58
CA THR A 104 -11.32 -4.41 14.51
C THR A 104 -10.46 -3.16 14.63
N PHE A 105 -11.10 -1.99 14.79
CA PHE A 105 -10.40 -0.73 15.05
C PHE A 105 -9.61 -0.78 16.35
N ARG A 106 -10.18 -1.31 17.45
CA ARG A 106 -9.48 -1.43 18.74
C ARG A 106 -8.26 -2.35 18.70
N GLU A 107 -8.37 -3.52 18.06
CA GLU A 107 -7.24 -4.46 17.89
C GLU A 107 -6.15 -3.87 16.98
N ARG A 108 -6.51 -3.14 15.91
CA ARG A 108 -5.53 -2.42 15.06
C ARG A 108 -4.89 -1.22 15.77
N PHE A 109 -5.63 -0.44 16.55
CA PHE A 109 -5.08 0.68 17.33
C PHE A 109 -4.03 0.20 18.36
N LEU A 110 -4.32 -0.89 19.05
CA LEU A 110 -3.37 -1.53 19.97
C LEU A 110 -2.17 -2.18 19.26
N GLN A 111 -2.30 -2.57 17.99
CA GLN A 111 -1.17 -3.04 17.20
C GLN A 111 -0.28 -1.88 16.72
N GLU A 112 -0.87 -0.79 16.21
CA GLU A 112 -0.13 0.41 15.82
C GLU A 112 0.72 0.95 16.98
N ILE A 113 0.18 0.94 18.21
CA ILE A 113 0.94 1.33 19.42
C ILE A 113 2.21 0.48 19.62
N ARG A 114 2.14 -0.83 19.35
CA ARG A 114 3.31 -1.74 19.44
C ARG A 114 4.28 -1.51 18.30
N ASP A 115 3.78 -1.36 17.08
CA ASP A 115 4.60 -1.15 15.90
C ASP A 115 5.39 0.16 16.05
N LEU A 116 4.76 1.23 16.53
CA LEU A 116 5.40 2.52 16.80
C LEU A 116 6.33 2.53 18.01
N SER A 117 6.09 1.70 19.04
CA SER A 117 7.04 1.57 20.16
C SER A 117 8.33 0.84 19.79
N THR A 118 8.38 0.15 18.63
CA THR A 118 9.61 -0.48 18.10
C THR A 118 10.39 0.37 17.10
N HIS A 119 9.89 1.55 16.71
CA HIS A 119 10.54 2.42 15.71
C HIS A 119 11.43 3.49 16.37
N GLU A 120 12.74 3.18 16.46
CA GLU A 120 13.76 4.15 16.86
C GLU A 120 14.30 4.92 15.64
N HIS A 121 13.91 6.19 15.50
CA HIS A 121 14.51 7.12 14.53
C HIS A 121 14.35 8.57 15.01
N PRO A 122 15.41 9.42 15.00
CA PRO A 122 15.38 10.73 15.65
C PRO A 122 14.39 11.73 15.06
N ALA A 123 13.96 11.53 13.80
CA ALA A 123 12.95 12.34 13.12
C ALA A 123 11.57 11.68 13.04
N ILE A 124 11.28 10.69 13.89
CA ILE A 124 9.98 10.03 14.02
C ILE A 124 9.49 10.17 15.47
N LEU A 125 8.19 10.45 15.66
CA LEU A 125 7.60 10.62 16.98
C LEU A 125 7.35 9.25 17.65
N SER A 126 8.32 8.78 18.43
CA SER A 126 8.17 7.54 19.21
C SER A 126 7.10 7.66 20.30
N ILE A 127 6.44 6.54 20.59
CA ILE A 127 5.53 6.40 21.74
C ILE A 127 6.36 6.29 23.02
N VAL A 128 5.94 7.05 24.04
CA VAL A 128 6.57 7.11 25.37
C VAL A 128 5.94 6.11 26.32
N ASP A 129 4.62 5.93 26.25
CA ASP A 129 3.85 5.02 27.10
C ASP A 129 2.48 4.70 26.47
N SER A 130 1.78 3.70 27.00
CA SER A 130 0.38 3.42 26.64
C SER A 130 -0.34 2.72 27.79
N GLY A 131 -1.44 3.31 28.24
CA GLY A 131 -2.30 2.75 29.29
C GLY A 131 -3.73 2.52 28.81
N SER A 132 -4.61 2.22 29.75
CA SER A 132 -6.02 2.00 29.48
C SER A 132 -6.85 2.40 30.69
N HIS A 133 -7.65 3.45 30.52
CA HIS A 133 -8.31 4.10 31.63
C HIS A 133 -9.72 3.52 31.84
N GLY A 134 -9.91 2.86 32.98
CA GLY A 134 -11.22 2.37 33.39
C GLY A 134 -12.14 3.52 33.79
N ALA A 135 -13.16 3.81 32.97
CA ALA A 135 -14.27 4.65 33.41
C ALA A 135 -14.88 4.04 34.69
N GLY A 136 -15.11 4.88 35.71
CA GLY A 136 -15.67 4.44 37.01
C GLY A 136 -17.09 3.86 36.92
N GLU A 137 -17.73 3.62 38.07
CA GLU A 137 -18.95 2.81 38.28
C GLU A 137 -20.22 3.10 37.40
N ARG A 138 -20.16 4.03 36.45
CA ARG A 138 -21.25 4.41 35.53
C ARG A 138 -20.86 4.44 34.05
N GLY A 139 -19.66 4.00 33.67
CA GLY A 139 -19.19 3.94 32.29
C GLY A 139 -18.96 2.50 31.79
N PRO A 140 -19.32 2.16 30.54
CA PRO A 140 -18.86 0.93 29.91
C PRO A 140 -17.46 1.13 29.31
N THR A 141 -16.70 0.03 29.27
CA THR A 141 -15.40 -0.15 28.60
C THR A 141 -14.19 0.66 29.12
N ASP A 142 -13.07 -0.07 29.09
CA ASP A 142 -11.69 0.35 29.27
C ASP A 142 -11.24 1.22 28.07
N LEU A 143 -10.74 2.43 28.32
CA LEU A 143 -10.40 3.41 27.28
C LEU A 143 -8.87 3.46 27.04
N PRO A 144 -8.34 2.81 25.98
CA PRO A 144 -6.91 2.79 25.72
C PRO A 144 -6.41 4.16 25.25
N TYR A 145 -5.24 4.57 25.73
CA TYR A 145 -4.60 5.81 25.35
C TYR A 145 -3.11 5.61 25.02
N ALA A 146 -2.60 6.43 24.11
CA ALA A 146 -1.17 6.47 23.77
C ALA A 146 -0.55 7.79 24.25
N VAL A 147 0.64 7.72 24.82
CA VAL A 147 1.40 8.88 25.31
C VAL A 147 2.61 9.10 24.41
N VAL A 148 2.78 10.33 23.92
CA VAL A 148 3.92 10.74 23.09
C VAL A 148 4.57 12.01 23.66
N GLN A 149 5.79 12.32 23.25
CA GLN A 149 6.48 13.55 23.68
C GLN A 149 5.77 14.81 23.18
N TYR A 150 5.71 15.86 24.01
CA TYR A 150 5.13 17.14 23.60
C TYR A 150 6.14 18.00 22.83
N LEU A 151 5.86 18.23 21.54
CA LEU A 151 6.69 19.04 20.65
C LEU A 151 6.23 20.50 20.61
N ARG A 152 7.05 21.40 21.18
CA ARG A 152 6.71 22.81 21.46
C ARG A 152 6.76 23.76 20.26
N GLY A 153 7.35 23.36 19.14
CA GLY A 153 7.47 24.17 17.91
C GLY A 153 6.20 24.23 17.06
N GLY A 154 5.18 23.43 17.38
CA GLY A 154 3.92 23.34 16.62
C GLY A 154 4.04 22.51 15.34
N ASP A 155 3.03 22.62 14.46
CA ASP A 155 2.98 21.89 13.18
C ASP A 155 3.42 22.73 11.96
N LEU A 156 3.62 22.08 10.81
CA LEU A 156 4.02 22.76 9.57
C LEU A 156 2.92 23.65 8.98
N ARG A 157 1.64 23.39 9.24
CA ARG A 157 0.53 24.30 8.88
C ARG A 157 0.65 25.62 9.65
N GLU A 158 0.95 25.57 10.95
CA GLU A 158 1.23 26.74 11.77
C GLU A 158 2.49 27.46 11.28
N ARG A 159 3.58 26.72 10.99
CA ARG A 159 4.83 27.31 10.47
C ARG A 159 4.60 28.06 9.15
N ILE A 160 3.95 27.43 8.16
CA ILE A 160 3.55 28.05 6.88
C ILE A 160 2.69 29.30 7.13
N THR A 161 1.70 29.21 8.03
CA THR A 161 0.80 30.34 8.35
C THR A 161 1.56 31.52 8.95
N LYS A 162 2.40 31.27 9.98
CA LYS A 162 3.26 32.27 10.63
C LYS A 162 4.27 32.90 9.66
N GLN A 163 4.71 32.15 8.65
CA GLN A 163 5.60 32.60 7.57
C GLN A 163 4.91 33.35 6.42
N GLY A 164 3.60 33.66 6.54
CA GLY A 164 2.84 34.46 5.57
C GLY A 164 2.02 33.64 4.56
N GLY A 165 1.75 32.36 4.84
CA GLY A 165 1.02 31.45 3.96
C GLY A 165 1.87 30.83 2.84
N GLN A 166 3.16 31.17 2.76
CA GLN A 166 4.15 30.59 1.85
C GLN A 166 5.51 30.46 2.54
N GLN A 167 6.28 29.46 2.10
CA GLN A 167 7.70 29.31 2.41
C GLN A 167 8.56 29.65 1.19
N THR A 168 9.80 30.09 1.40
CA THR A 168 10.86 30.06 0.40
C THR A 168 11.35 28.62 0.17
N ARG A 169 12.21 28.39 -0.83
CA ARG A 169 12.86 27.08 -0.99
C ARG A 169 13.74 26.75 0.21
N GLU A 170 14.36 27.78 0.78
CA GLU A 170 15.32 27.70 1.87
C GLU A 170 14.60 27.32 3.18
N GLU A 171 13.47 27.96 3.49
CA GLU A 171 12.56 27.60 4.60
C GLU A 171 11.94 26.18 4.45
N ILE A 172 11.94 25.60 3.24
CA ILE A 172 11.53 24.20 2.99
C ILE A 172 12.70 23.23 3.21
N LEU A 173 13.91 23.61 2.81
CA LEU A 173 15.11 22.77 2.99
C LEU A 173 15.54 22.60 4.45
N GLU A 174 15.04 23.44 5.37
CA GLU A 174 15.14 23.25 6.83
C GLU A 174 14.49 21.95 7.32
N TRP A 175 13.43 21.47 6.68
CA TRP A 175 12.63 20.33 7.16
C TRP A 175 12.51 19.18 6.15
N LEU A 176 12.53 19.46 4.84
CA LEU A 176 12.30 18.46 3.80
C LEU A 176 13.30 17.28 3.84
N PRO A 177 14.63 17.46 3.97
CA PRO A 177 15.58 16.35 4.00
C PRO A 177 15.36 15.42 5.20
N THR A 178 15.04 16.01 6.35
CA THR A 178 14.80 15.30 7.63
C THR A 178 13.55 14.41 7.55
N ILE A 179 12.44 14.95 7.04
CA ILE A 179 11.19 14.20 6.85
C ILE A 179 11.31 13.19 5.70
N ALA A 180 12.06 13.50 4.64
CA ALA A 180 12.35 12.58 3.55
C ALA A 180 13.16 11.35 4.03
N GLY A 181 14.20 11.57 4.85
CA GLY A 181 14.98 10.50 5.46
C GLY A 181 14.18 9.66 6.46
N ALA A 182 13.28 10.29 7.23
CA ALA A 182 12.34 9.59 8.12
C ALA A 182 11.40 8.65 7.35
N LEU A 183 10.80 9.12 6.26
CA LEU A 183 9.95 8.27 5.40
C LEU A 183 10.75 7.14 4.76
N ASP A 184 11.93 7.41 4.22
CA ASP A 184 12.81 6.36 3.67
C ASP A 184 13.33 5.38 4.73
N ALA A 185 13.32 5.73 6.03
CA ALA A 185 13.54 4.79 7.13
C ALA A 185 12.33 3.87 7.36
N VAL A 186 11.12 4.44 7.44
CA VAL A 186 9.85 3.68 7.53
C VAL A 186 9.70 2.70 6.35
N HIS A 187 10.04 3.14 5.14
CA HIS A 187 9.90 2.34 3.91
C HIS A 187 10.89 1.16 3.86
N ARG A 188 12.08 1.29 4.46
CA ARG A 188 13.04 0.18 4.57
C ARG A 188 12.57 -0.93 5.53
N ASN A 189 11.71 -0.60 6.49
CA ASN A 189 11.07 -1.57 7.38
C ASN A 189 9.81 -2.22 6.76
N GLY A 190 9.47 -1.91 5.50
CA GLY A 190 8.26 -2.42 4.81
C GLY A 190 6.97 -1.65 5.14
N SER A 191 7.03 -0.67 6.04
CA SER A 191 5.89 0.15 6.47
C SER A 191 5.67 1.37 5.56
N LEU A 192 4.52 2.03 5.71
CA LEU A 192 4.13 3.26 5.01
C LEU A 192 3.38 4.20 5.96
N HIS A 193 3.55 5.51 5.80
CA HIS A 193 2.96 6.50 6.71
C HIS A 193 1.48 6.80 6.41
N ARG A 194 1.11 6.82 5.12
CA ARG A 194 -0.28 6.87 4.59
C ARG A 194 -1.09 8.16 4.83
N ASP A 195 -0.72 9.01 5.80
CA ASP A 195 -1.38 10.32 6.03
C ASP A 195 -0.37 11.48 6.17
N VAL A 196 0.67 11.51 5.32
CA VAL A 196 1.65 12.63 5.28
C VAL A 196 0.95 13.94 4.89
N LYS A 197 0.88 14.87 5.84
CA LYS A 197 0.22 16.19 5.72
C LYS A 197 0.88 17.21 6.67
N PRO A 198 0.65 18.53 6.54
CA PRO A 198 1.35 19.53 7.34
C PRO A 198 1.08 19.44 8.86
N ALA A 199 -0.08 18.93 9.27
CA ALA A 199 -0.41 18.72 10.69
C ALA A 199 0.40 17.56 11.32
N ASN A 200 0.97 16.67 10.51
CA ASN A 200 1.74 15.49 10.93
C ASN A 200 3.26 15.70 10.78
N ILE A 201 3.67 16.93 10.48
CA ILE A 201 5.08 17.36 10.48
C ILE A 201 5.20 18.37 11.61
N LEU A 202 5.69 17.90 12.74
CA LEU A 202 5.82 18.64 14.00
C LEU A 202 7.24 19.16 14.18
N PHE A 203 7.42 20.10 15.11
CA PHE A 203 8.72 20.69 15.41
C PHE A 203 9.02 20.73 16.91
N ASP A 204 10.27 20.44 17.28
CA ASP A 204 10.75 20.58 18.66
C ASP A 204 10.96 22.06 19.06
N GLY A 205 11.52 22.30 20.25
CA GLY A 205 11.82 23.65 20.74
C GLY A 205 13.04 24.32 20.10
N GLU A 206 13.86 23.57 19.36
CA GLU A 206 15.07 24.05 18.67
C GLU A 206 14.80 24.30 17.17
N GLY A 207 13.71 23.73 16.65
CA GLY A 207 13.18 23.93 15.30
C GLY A 207 13.27 22.69 14.40
N HIS A 208 13.77 21.55 14.90
CA HIS A 208 13.96 20.32 14.13
C HIS A 208 12.63 19.63 13.77
N ALA A 209 12.56 19.06 12.57
CA ALA A 209 11.36 18.41 12.05
C ALA A 209 11.21 16.96 12.54
N VAL A 210 10.02 16.59 13.01
CA VAL A 210 9.66 15.25 13.46
C VAL A 210 8.36 14.82 12.80
N LEU A 211 8.33 13.63 12.22
CA LEU A 211 7.15 13.03 11.60
C LEU A 211 6.27 12.37 12.68
N SER A 212 4.98 12.71 12.72
CA SER A 212 4.01 12.16 13.67
C SER A 212 2.84 11.48 12.98
N ASP A 213 2.07 10.70 13.76
CA ASP A 213 0.74 10.21 13.36
C ASP A 213 0.74 9.38 12.07
N PHE A 214 1.36 8.20 12.17
CA PHE A 214 1.11 7.08 11.27
C PHE A 214 -0.39 6.72 11.25
N GLY A 215 -0.78 6.01 10.20
CA GLY A 215 -2.16 5.87 9.71
C GLY A 215 -3.17 5.12 10.57
N ILE A 216 -3.28 5.39 11.87
CA ILE A 216 -4.42 5.02 12.74
C ILE A 216 -5.78 5.33 12.07
N ALA A 217 -5.82 6.39 11.26
CA ALA A 217 -6.97 6.74 10.44
C ALA A 217 -7.39 5.63 9.46
N THR A 218 -6.44 4.97 8.80
CA THR A 218 -6.67 4.09 7.63
C THR A 218 -7.35 2.75 7.97
N ALA A 219 -7.58 2.46 9.25
CA ALA A 219 -8.09 1.19 9.75
C ALA A 219 -9.45 0.75 9.18
N ILE A 220 -10.33 1.70 8.81
CA ILE A 220 -11.70 1.42 8.30
C ILE A 220 -11.71 1.06 6.80
N GLY A 221 -10.77 1.63 6.01
CA GLY A 221 -10.73 1.48 4.55
C GLY A 221 -9.78 0.39 4.05
N ALA A 222 -8.74 0.07 4.84
CA ALA A 222 -7.82 -1.02 4.55
C ALA A 222 -8.48 -2.37 4.83
N ALA A 223 -9.27 -2.85 3.86
CA ALA A 223 -9.78 -4.22 3.82
C ALA A 223 -8.62 -5.21 4.04
N ASP A 224 -8.89 -6.27 4.81
CA ASP A 224 -7.95 -7.36 5.03
C ASP A 224 -7.53 -7.94 3.66
N PRO A 225 -6.23 -8.20 3.38
CA PRO A 225 -5.82 -8.85 2.13
C PRO A 225 -6.57 -10.16 1.89
N ASP A 226 -6.89 -10.88 2.97
CA ASP A 226 -7.59 -12.16 2.99
C ASP A 226 -9.13 -12.03 3.08
N ALA A 227 -9.70 -10.83 2.87
CA ALA A 227 -11.16 -10.60 2.84
C ALA A 227 -11.79 -11.12 1.53
N SER A 228 -11.90 -12.44 1.41
CA SER A 228 -12.36 -13.16 0.22
C SER A 228 -13.85 -12.99 -0.12
N THR A 229 -14.68 -12.55 0.83
CA THR A 229 -16.14 -12.40 0.67
C THR A 229 -16.55 -11.10 -0.02
N GLN A 230 -17.63 -11.15 -0.81
CA GLN A 230 -18.05 -10.04 -1.68
C GLN A 230 -19.02 -9.05 -1.03
N GLU A 231 -19.69 -9.43 0.07
CA GLU A 231 -20.74 -8.62 0.70
C GLU A 231 -20.17 -7.37 1.38
N VAL A 232 -19.06 -7.52 2.12
CA VAL A 232 -18.28 -6.41 2.70
C VAL A 232 -17.81 -5.41 1.63
N ARG A 233 -17.63 -5.87 0.38
CA ARG A 233 -17.15 -5.03 -0.74
C ARG A 233 -18.20 -4.02 -1.22
N ARG A 234 -19.50 -4.25 -0.97
CA ARG A 234 -20.55 -3.27 -1.31
C ARG A 234 -20.68 -2.17 -0.25
N GLU A 235 -20.70 -2.52 1.03
CA GLU A 235 -20.90 -1.52 2.09
C GLU A 235 -19.76 -0.48 2.15
N LEU A 236 -18.50 -0.94 2.07
CA LEU A 236 -17.32 -0.07 2.05
C LEU A 236 -17.26 0.91 0.86
N THR A 237 -17.99 0.66 -0.23
CA THR A 237 -17.96 1.49 -1.45
C THR A 237 -19.21 2.39 -1.59
N VAL A 238 -20.16 2.33 -0.64
CA VAL A 238 -21.49 2.98 -0.77
C VAL A 238 -21.70 4.16 0.18
N VAL A 239 -20.90 4.34 1.24
CA VAL A 239 -21.10 5.44 2.21
C VAL A 239 -19.81 6.22 2.56
N GLY A 240 -19.36 7.07 1.64
CA GLY A 240 -18.69 8.37 1.92
C GLY A 240 -17.33 8.42 2.65
N THR A 241 -16.83 7.31 3.19
CA THR A 241 -15.63 7.28 4.04
C THR A 241 -14.34 7.08 3.24
N PHE A 242 -13.90 8.14 2.53
CA PHE A 242 -12.49 8.21 2.12
C PHE A 242 -11.61 8.28 3.37
N VAL A 243 -10.58 7.43 3.46
CA VAL A 243 -9.84 7.22 4.71
C VAL A 243 -8.41 7.75 4.62
N GLY A 244 -8.15 8.86 5.31
CA GLY A 244 -6.96 9.69 5.18
C GLY A 244 -7.32 11.08 4.63
N SER A 245 -6.33 11.90 4.32
CA SER A 245 -6.56 13.30 3.88
C SER A 245 -6.56 13.42 2.33
N PRO A 246 -7.71 13.45 1.62
CA PRO A 246 -7.76 13.36 0.15
C PRO A 246 -7.14 14.57 -0.55
N ALA A 247 -6.99 15.70 0.14
CA ALA A 247 -6.20 16.86 -0.28
C ALA A 247 -4.73 16.51 -0.57
N TYR A 248 -4.12 15.62 0.23
CA TYR A 248 -2.69 15.27 0.14
C TYR A 248 -2.47 13.92 -0.57
N ALA A 249 -3.32 12.94 -0.29
CA ALA A 249 -3.21 11.58 -0.81
C ALA A 249 -3.12 11.52 -2.36
N PRO A 250 -2.39 10.55 -2.94
CA PRO A 250 -2.18 10.42 -4.39
C PRO A 250 -3.43 9.91 -5.14
N PRO A 251 -3.43 9.92 -6.49
CA PRO A 251 -4.52 9.32 -7.28
C PRO A 251 -4.79 7.86 -6.91
N GLU A 252 -3.72 7.08 -6.69
CA GLU A 252 -3.78 5.66 -6.33
C GLU A 252 -4.01 5.39 -4.83
N ALA A 253 -4.62 6.33 -4.10
CA ALA A 253 -5.01 6.16 -2.70
C ALA A 253 -6.24 5.27 -2.49
N ILE A 254 -6.96 4.93 -3.58
CA ILE A 254 -8.07 3.97 -3.60
C ILE A 254 -7.62 2.54 -3.95
N ASP A 255 -6.32 2.33 -4.19
CA ASP A 255 -5.76 1.04 -4.58
C ASP A 255 -5.47 0.17 -3.34
N ARG A 256 -5.74 -1.14 -3.43
CA ARG A 256 -5.67 -2.07 -2.28
C ARG A 256 -4.29 -2.21 -1.64
N ILE A 257 -3.23 -2.07 -2.43
CA ILE A 257 -1.84 -2.10 -1.97
C ILE A 257 -1.21 -0.76 -2.31
N LEU A 258 -0.50 -0.21 -1.32
CA LEU A 258 0.20 1.07 -1.38
C LEU A 258 1.72 0.83 -1.48
N THR A 259 2.46 1.81 -2.00
CA THR A 259 3.93 1.73 -2.18
C THR A 259 4.59 3.00 -1.62
N PRO A 260 5.93 3.00 -1.36
CA PRO A 260 6.69 4.19 -0.90
C PRO A 260 6.39 5.50 -1.65
N ALA A 261 6.10 5.39 -2.95
CA ALA A 261 5.70 6.48 -3.83
C ALA A 261 4.41 7.22 -3.40
N TYR A 262 3.56 6.60 -2.57
CA TYR A 262 2.37 7.23 -1.97
C TYR A 262 2.78 8.36 -1.02
N ASP A 263 3.69 8.07 -0.09
CA ASP A 263 4.14 9.04 0.91
C ASP A 263 4.98 10.12 0.24
N GLN A 264 5.76 9.77 -0.78
CA GLN A 264 6.50 10.72 -1.61
C GLN A 264 5.60 11.72 -2.35
N TYR A 265 4.49 11.27 -2.96
CA TYR A 265 3.52 12.17 -3.60
C TYR A 265 2.83 13.07 -2.57
N SER A 266 2.50 12.51 -1.40
CA SER A 266 1.87 13.25 -0.30
C SER A 266 2.83 14.33 0.24
N LEU A 267 4.10 13.98 0.45
CA LEU A 267 5.19 14.91 0.78
C LEU A 267 5.38 15.98 -0.31
N ALA A 268 5.36 15.61 -1.59
CA ALA A 268 5.45 16.56 -2.70
C ALA A 268 4.22 17.49 -2.78
N THR A 269 3.05 17.03 -2.33
CA THR A 269 1.85 17.85 -2.19
C THR A 269 1.99 18.84 -1.04
N VAL A 270 2.63 18.44 0.07
CA VAL A 270 3.02 19.35 1.17
C VAL A 270 4.05 20.39 0.69
N VAL A 271 5.08 19.99 -0.07
CA VAL A 271 6.07 20.93 -0.64
C VAL A 271 5.42 21.90 -1.64
N PHE A 272 4.49 21.44 -2.48
CA PHE A 272 3.73 22.31 -3.37
C PHE A 272 2.87 23.31 -2.60
N LEU A 273 2.19 22.86 -1.54
CA LEU A 273 1.40 23.73 -0.66
C LEU A 273 2.30 24.76 0.05
N ALA A 274 3.45 24.35 0.57
CA ALA A 274 4.41 25.23 1.23
C ALA A 274 4.94 26.32 0.29
N ILE A 275 5.37 25.97 -0.93
CA ILE A 275 5.96 26.95 -1.87
C ILE A 275 4.92 27.87 -2.52
N THR A 276 3.68 27.40 -2.75
CA THR A 276 2.65 28.19 -3.47
C THR A 276 1.55 28.80 -2.58
N GLY A 277 1.36 28.28 -1.36
CA GLY A 277 0.23 28.61 -0.49
C GLY A 277 -1.11 27.99 -0.93
N GLN A 278 -1.10 27.09 -1.93
CA GLN A 278 -2.30 26.46 -2.49
C GLN A 278 -2.08 24.96 -2.75
N LEU A 279 -3.14 24.16 -2.72
CA LEU A 279 -3.06 22.74 -3.10
C LEU A 279 -2.92 22.59 -4.63
N PRO A 280 -2.16 21.60 -5.13
CA PRO A 280 -1.97 21.39 -6.57
C PRO A 280 -3.25 20.95 -7.30
N PHE A 281 -4.21 20.38 -6.57
CA PHE A 281 -5.52 19.98 -7.05
C PHE A 281 -6.58 20.30 -5.99
N THR A 282 -7.74 20.80 -6.41
CA THR A 282 -8.86 21.17 -5.55
C THR A 282 -10.18 20.68 -6.15
N GLY A 283 -11.23 20.59 -5.32
CA GLY A 283 -12.55 20.13 -5.73
C GLY A 283 -13.53 20.22 -4.56
N ASN A 284 -14.82 20.29 -4.87
CA ASN A 284 -15.87 20.52 -3.86
C ASN A 284 -16.29 19.24 -3.10
N THR A 285 -15.77 18.07 -3.50
CA THR A 285 -15.96 16.78 -2.83
C THR A 285 -14.65 15.96 -2.90
N ASN A 286 -14.54 14.91 -2.09
CA ASN A 286 -13.36 14.04 -2.08
C ASN A 286 -13.14 13.35 -3.44
N GLU A 287 -14.24 12.90 -4.06
CA GLU A 287 -14.25 12.27 -5.37
C GLU A 287 -13.83 13.27 -6.46
N ALA A 288 -14.27 14.53 -6.36
CA ALA A 288 -13.86 15.59 -7.28
C ALA A 288 -12.35 15.87 -7.19
N ILE A 289 -11.76 15.87 -5.98
CA ILE A 289 -10.31 16.02 -5.77
C ILE A 289 -9.55 14.83 -6.38
N LEU A 290 -10.00 13.59 -6.16
CA LEU A 290 -9.37 12.40 -6.76
C LEU A 290 -9.49 12.39 -8.29
N ILE A 291 -10.65 12.77 -8.84
CA ILE A 291 -10.86 12.90 -10.29
C ILE A 291 -9.96 14.02 -10.87
N ALA A 292 -9.76 15.13 -10.14
CA ALA A 292 -8.84 16.18 -10.56
C ALA A 292 -7.37 15.68 -10.58
N LYS A 293 -6.95 14.88 -9.61
CA LYS A 293 -5.62 14.24 -9.58
C LYS A 293 -5.43 13.19 -10.69
N GLU A 294 -6.50 12.46 -11.03
CA GLU A 294 -6.51 11.40 -12.04
C GLU A 294 -6.67 11.92 -13.49
N LYS A 295 -7.34 13.06 -13.71
CA LYS A 295 -7.68 13.57 -15.07
C LYS A 295 -7.29 15.02 -15.35
N GLY A 296 -6.86 15.77 -14.34
CA GLY A 296 -6.50 17.18 -14.48
C GLY A 296 -5.19 17.42 -15.24
N PRO A 297 -4.93 18.67 -15.65
CA PRO A 297 -3.63 19.04 -16.19
C PRO A 297 -2.53 18.91 -15.11
N PRO A 298 -1.26 18.66 -15.49
CA PRO A 298 -0.15 18.66 -14.54
C PRO A 298 -0.05 20.01 -13.80
N PRO A 299 0.22 20.04 -12.49
CA PRO A 299 0.20 21.27 -11.71
C PRO A 299 1.30 22.24 -12.17
N THR A 300 0.94 23.53 -12.20
CA THR A 300 1.77 24.63 -12.70
C THR A 300 2.08 25.63 -11.59
N ILE A 301 3.35 26.03 -11.45
CA ILE A 301 3.78 26.99 -10.43
C ILE A 301 3.98 28.37 -11.09
N ASP A 302 3.16 29.35 -10.72
CA ASP A 302 3.34 30.74 -11.15
C ASP A 302 4.46 31.41 -10.34
N ARG A 303 5.67 31.34 -10.88
CA ARG A 303 6.91 31.85 -10.28
C ARG A 303 6.92 33.35 -9.98
N LYS A 304 5.92 34.12 -10.44
CA LYS A 304 5.76 35.55 -10.10
C LYS A 304 5.00 35.78 -8.79
N LYS A 305 4.40 34.73 -8.20
CA LYS A 305 3.56 34.79 -6.99
C LYS A 305 4.17 34.04 -5.80
N LEU A 306 5.47 33.73 -5.85
CA LEU A 306 6.19 33.03 -4.80
C LEU A 306 6.93 34.04 -3.92
N LYS A 307 6.96 33.77 -2.61
CA LYS A 307 7.74 34.49 -1.59
C LYS A 307 9.25 34.52 -1.87
N GLY A 308 9.78 33.58 -2.66
CA GLY A 308 11.20 33.45 -2.98
C GLY A 308 11.48 32.84 -4.36
N THR A 309 12.77 32.65 -4.68
CA THR A 309 13.19 32.16 -6.01
C THR A 309 13.21 30.64 -6.08
N LEU A 310 12.24 30.04 -6.77
CA LEU A 310 12.25 28.60 -7.09
C LEU A 310 13.16 28.30 -8.31
N SER A 311 14.07 27.33 -8.20
CA SER A 311 14.91 26.91 -9.34
C SER A 311 14.10 26.14 -10.40
N LYS A 312 14.53 26.14 -11.68
CA LYS A 312 13.89 25.29 -12.71
C LYS A 312 14.05 23.79 -12.42
N SER A 313 15.08 23.40 -11.66
CA SER A 313 15.26 22.00 -11.23
C SER A 313 14.27 21.66 -10.12
N ALA A 314 14.12 22.52 -9.10
CA ALA A 314 13.18 22.35 -8.00
C ALA A 314 11.72 22.31 -8.48
N GLU A 315 11.35 23.19 -9.41
CA GLU A 315 10.05 23.17 -10.10
C GLU A 315 9.81 21.84 -10.86
N LYS A 316 10.83 21.33 -11.55
CA LYS A 316 10.78 20.01 -12.22
C LYS A 316 10.71 18.86 -11.22
N ALA A 317 11.38 18.96 -10.07
CA ALA A 317 11.35 17.94 -9.02
C ALA A 317 9.97 17.82 -8.40
N ILE A 318 9.35 18.92 -7.98
CA ILE A 318 7.95 18.92 -7.50
C ILE A 318 7.02 18.31 -8.56
N ARG A 319 7.15 18.71 -9.83
CA ARG A 319 6.32 18.18 -10.91
C ARG A 319 6.57 16.69 -11.23
N LYS A 320 7.76 16.15 -10.95
CA LYS A 320 8.06 14.71 -11.09
C LYS A 320 7.53 13.91 -9.90
N ALA A 321 7.65 14.41 -8.67
CA ALA A 321 7.10 13.72 -7.49
C ALA A 321 5.56 13.76 -7.46
N LEU A 322 4.95 14.80 -8.05
CA LEU A 322 3.51 14.89 -8.33
C LEU A 322 3.11 14.19 -9.66
N SER A 323 3.95 13.34 -10.24
CA SER A 323 3.54 12.52 -11.39
C SER A 323 2.40 11.59 -11.02
N ARG A 324 1.41 11.46 -11.91
CA ARG A 324 0.20 10.66 -11.68
C ARG A 324 0.51 9.18 -11.47
N GLN A 325 1.40 8.58 -12.26
CA GLN A 325 1.84 7.19 -12.04
C GLN A 325 2.95 7.15 -10.98
N PRO A 326 2.93 6.19 -10.03
CA PRO A 326 4.00 6.00 -9.05
C PRO A 326 5.41 5.86 -9.65
N GLU A 327 5.53 5.15 -10.77
CA GLU A 327 6.80 4.84 -11.45
C GLU A 327 7.42 6.04 -12.19
N ASP A 328 6.63 7.07 -12.50
CA ASP A 328 7.13 8.34 -13.07
C ASP A 328 7.78 9.26 -12.00
N ARG A 329 7.70 8.89 -10.71
CA ARG A 329 8.21 9.67 -9.57
C ARG A 329 9.68 9.35 -9.26
N PHE A 330 10.18 9.66 -8.06
CA PHE A 330 11.52 9.29 -7.62
C PHE A 330 11.51 7.92 -6.92
N ARG A 331 12.66 7.26 -6.83
CA ARG A 331 12.81 5.95 -6.15
C ARG A 331 12.58 6.05 -4.64
N SER A 332 12.92 7.18 -4.03
CA SER A 332 12.78 7.42 -2.59
C SER A 332 12.44 8.89 -2.31
N CYS A 333 11.99 9.18 -1.09
CA CYS A 333 11.73 10.56 -0.64
C CYS A 333 13.00 11.41 -0.61
N THR A 334 14.15 10.82 -0.25
CA THR A 334 15.46 11.49 -0.26
C THR A 334 15.87 11.89 -1.68
N GLU A 335 15.70 11.02 -2.68
CA GLU A 335 16.00 11.38 -4.09
C GLU A 335 15.11 12.56 -4.59
N PHE A 336 13.86 12.66 -4.12
CA PHE A 336 13.02 13.84 -4.37
C PHE A 336 13.56 15.09 -3.66
N SER A 337 13.96 14.98 -2.38
CA SER A 337 14.56 16.08 -1.61
C SER A 337 15.84 16.60 -2.27
N ASP A 338 16.74 15.71 -2.69
CA ASP A 338 18.00 16.07 -3.36
C ASP A 338 17.75 16.76 -4.71
N ALA A 339 16.76 16.28 -5.47
CA ALA A 339 16.37 16.91 -6.74
C ALA A 339 15.73 18.30 -6.56
N PHE A 340 15.04 18.53 -5.43
CA PHE A 340 14.51 19.84 -5.03
C PHE A 340 15.62 20.78 -4.50
N ALA A 341 16.59 20.24 -3.78
CA ALA A 341 17.78 20.96 -3.33
C ALA A 341 18.68 21.39 -4.50
N SER A 342 18.73 20.62 -5.59
CA SER A 342 19.60 20.88 -6.73
C SER A 342 19.37 22.24 -7.42
N GLU A 343 20.44 23.02 -7.55
CA GLU A 343 20.45 24.33 -8.23
C GLU A 343 20.84 24.25 -9.71
N VAL A 344 21.09 23.04 -10.24
CA VAL A 344 21.59 22.85 -11.62
C VAL A 344 20.53 23.24 -12.64
N GLY A 345 20.52 24.53 -12.99
CA GLY A 345 19.77 25.08 -14.12
C GLY A 345 20.17 24.35 -15.41
N GLY A 346 19.18 23.95 -16.20
CA GLY A 346 19.37 23.04 -17.33
C GLY A 346 20.22 23.59 -18.48
N ALA A 347 21.54 23.52 -18.34
CA ALA A 347 22.45 23.30 -19.46
C ALA A 347 22.33 21.82 -19.85
N GLY A 348 21.63 21.52 -20.94
CA GLY A 348 21.58 20.15 -21.47
C GLY A 348 22.99 19.73 -21.90
N PHE A 349 23.49 18.62 -21.36
CA PHE A 349 24.81 18.08 -21.73
C PHE A 349 24.73 17.34 -23.08
N SER A 350 24.36 18.09 -24.12
CA SER A 350 24.47 17.68 -25.52
C SER A 350 25.96 17.59 -25.87
N ILE A 351 26.56 16.42 -25.63
CA ILE A 351 27.94 16.15 -26.05
C ILE A 351 28.00 16.37 -27.57
N PRO A 352 28.84 17.30 -28.07
CA PRO A 352 28.98 17.47 -29.50
C PRO A 352 29.69 16.23 -30.05
N TRP A 353 28.96 15.44 -30.84
CA TRP A 353 29.37 14.20 -31.53
C TRP A 353 30.54 14.37 -32.52
N LYS A 354 31.19 15.54 -32.55
CA LYS A 354 32.43 15.84 -33.26
C LYS A 354 33.67 15.94 -32.33
N ALA A 355 33.51 15.73 -31.03
CA ALA A 355 34.59 15.54 -30.06
C ALA A 355 34.96 14.06 -29.83
N VAL A 356 34.30 13.12 -30.53
CA VAL A 356 34.67 11.69 -30.52
C VAL A 356 35.81 11.47 -31.52
N GLY A 357 37.02 11.85 -31.12
CA GLY A 357 38.25 11.67 -31.89
C GLY A 357 39.47 11.98 -31.01
N PHE A 358 40.53 11.18 -31.14
CA PHE A 358 41.78 11.30 -30.37
C PHE A 358 41.70 11.07 -28.84
N ALA A 359 41.01 10.00 -28.43
CA ALA A 359 41.27 9.34 -27.13
C ALA A 359 41.48 7.81 -27.24
N ALA A 360 41.37 7.23 -28.44
CA ALA A 360 41.44 5.78 -28.68
C ALA A 360 42.86 5.31 -29.11
N ALA A 361 43.92 5.81 -28.47
CA ALA A 361 45.30 5.55 -28.88
C ALA A 361 46.35 5.61 -27.74
N ALA A 362 46.00 5.21 -26.51
CA ALA A 362 46.89 5.37 -25.34
C ALA A 362 47.03 4.15 -24.39
N VAL A 363 46.36 3.01 -24.67
CA VAL A 363 46.32 1.85 -23.74
C VAL A 363 47.14 0.65 -24.24
N LEU A 364 47.66 0.68 -25.47
CA LEU A 364 48.30 -0.47 -26.14
C LEU A 364 49.79 -0.73 -25.79
N ILE A 365 50.40 -0.01 -24.85
CA ILE A 365 51.86 -0.10 -24.59
C ILE A 365 52.22 -0.48 -23.14
N ILE A 366 51.41 -0.14 -22.13
CA ILE A 366 51.72 -0.47 -20.71
C ILE A 366 51.06 -1.81 -20.28
N GLY A 367 51.18 -2.82 -21.16
CA GLY A 367 50.86 -4.22 -20.85
C GLY A 367 52.08 -5.15 -20.88
N ALA A 368 53.26 -4.63 -21.20
CA ALA A 368 54.47 -5.41 -21.51
C ALA A 368 55.56 -5.40 -20.41
N LEU A 369 55.40 -4.61 -19.35
CA LEU A 369 56.39 -4.46 -18.27
C LEU A 369 55.71 -4.37 -16.90
N LEU A 370 55.34 -5.53 -16.33
CA LEU A 370 55.38 -5.84 -14.88
C LEU A 370 54.96 -7.30 -14.56
N GLN A 371 55.38 -8.27 -15.37
CA GLN A 371 55.57 -9.63 -14.86
C GLN A 371 56.96 -9.71 -14.21
N LEU A 372 57.02 -9.73 -12.87
CA LEU A 372 58.12 -10.33 -12.11
C LEU A 372 57.72 -10.46 -10.62
N ASN A 373 57.72 -11.71 -10.14
CA ASN A 373 57.68 -12.14 -8.73
C ASN A 373 56.49 -11.71 -7.85
N GLY A 374 55.51 -12.61 -7.68
CA GLY A 374 54.46 -12.51 -6.66
C GLY A 374 53.32 -13.50 -6.89
N ALA A 375 53.50 -14.77 -6.51
CA ALA A 375 52.52 -15.83 -6.78
C ALA A 375 51.43 -15.93 -5.68
N PRO A 376 50.13 -15.82 -6.04
CA PRO A 376 49.00 -16.18 -5.16
C PRO A 376 48.48 -17.59 -5.47
N LEU A 377 47.60 -18.11 -4.61
CA LEU A 377 46.96 -19.42 -4.76
C LEU A 377 45.96 -19.46 -5.94
N ALA A 378 45.80 -20.64 -6.54
CA ALA A 378 44.91 -20.85 -7.67
C ALA A 378 43.43 -20.96 -7.24
N PRO A 379 42.49 -20.25 -7.90
CA PRO A 379 41.06 -20.57 -7.84
C PRO A 379 40.73 -21.76 -8.74
N GLU A 380 39.65 -22.49 -8.42
CA GLU A 380 39.17 -23.60 -9.25
C GLU A 380 38.58 -23.13 -10.59
N PRO A 381 38.64 -23.96 -11.65
CA PRO A 381 38.10 -23.62 -12.96
C PRO A 381 36.56 -23.68 -12.97
N SER A 382 35.93 -22.51 -13.04
CA SER A 382 34.50 -22.41 -13.36
C SER A 382 34.22 -22.96 -14.77
N ALA A 383 33.19 -23.81 -14.88
CA ALA A 383 32.83 -24.44 -16.14
C ALA A 383 32.35 -23.39 -17.18
N PRO A 384 32.63 -23.58 -18.48
CA PRO A 384 32.29 -22.60 -19.51
C PRO A 384 30.78 -22.47 -19.70
N LEU A 385 30.32 -21.22 -19.89
CA LEU A 385 28.97 -20.91 -20.31
C LEU A 385 28.66 -21.61 -21.65
N ALA A 386 27.76 -22.60 -21.61
CA ALA A 386 27.31 -23.30 -22.80
C ALA A 386 26.54 -22.33 -23.71
N GLN A 387 26.94 -22.25 -24.98
CA GLN A 387 26.26 -21.43 -25.98
C GLN A 387 24.86 -22.02 -26.27
N SER A 388 23.87 -21.14 -26.41
CA SER A 388 22.47 -21.54 -26.63
C SER A 388 22.29 -22.24 -27.99
N ALA A 389 21.74 -23.46 -27.95
CA ALA A 389 21.29 -24.17 -29.14
C ALA A 389 19.97 -23.57 -29.70
N PRO A 390 19.60 -23.86 -30.96
CA PRO A 390 18.37 -23.36 -31.57
C PRO A 390 17.07 -23.84 -30.88
N ILE A 391 15.97 -23.15 -31.21
CA ILE A 391 14.63 -23.33 -30.61
C ILE A 391 13.96 -24.61 -31.16
N GLU A 392 14.40 -25.79 -30.70
CA GLU A 392 13.77 -27.08 -31.07
C GLU A 392 13.85 -28.17 -29.98
N SER A 393 13.84 -27.78 -28.70
CA SER A 393 13.82 -28.72 -27.56
C SER A 393 13.52 -27.98 -26.23
N ARG A 394 12.57 -28.37 -25.36
CA ARG A 394 11.56 -29.45 -25.42
C ARG A 394 10.24 -28.95 -24.79
N LYS A 395 9.09 -29.36 -25.32
CA LYS A 395 7.94 -29.64 -24.44
C LYS A 395 8.26 -30.93 -23.71
N ALA A 396 8.38 -30.88 -22.38
CA ALA A 396 8.49 -32.09 -21.58
C ALA A 396 7.21 -32.93 -21.78
N ALA A 397 7.34 -34.26 -21.80
CA ALA A 397 6.18 -35.13 -21.92
C ALA A 397 5.18 -34.83 -20.79
N PRO A 398 3.87 -34.67 -21.09
CA PRO A 398 2.88 -34.40 -20.06
C PRO A 398 2.78 -35.60 -19.12
N VAL A 399 2.64 -35.34 -17.83
CA VAL A 399 2.59 -36.39 -16.81
C VAL A 399 1.19 -36.96 -16.79
N VAL A 400 1.06 -38.24 -17.12
CA VAL A 400 -0.21 -38.98 -17.14
C VAL A 400 -0.56 -39.43 -15.72
N ALA A 401 -1.70 -38.97 -15.22
CA ALA A 401 -2.29 -39.38 -13.95
C ALA A 401 -3.81 -39.21 -14.03
N PRO A 402 -4.63 -40.16 -13.53
CA PRO A 402 -4.29 -41.55 -13.24
C PRO A 402 -4.05 -42.36 -14.53
N ALA A 403 -3.44 -43.55 -14.41
CA ALA A 403 -3.23 -44.46 -15.56
C ALA A 403 -4.50 -45.22 -16.01
N GLY A 404 -5.55 -45.21 -15.18
CA GLY A 404 -6.87 -45.80 -15.41
C GLY A 404 -7.91 -45.08 -14.54
N PRO A 405 -9.22 -45.25 -14.76
CA PRO A 405 -10.23 -44.57 -13.94
C PRO A 405 -10.05 -44.85 -12.45
N VAL A 406 -9.93 -43.80 -11.62
CA VAL A 406 -9.72 -43.91 -10.17
C VAL A 406 -10.77 -43.12 -9.40
N THR A 407 -11.35 -43.72 -8.37
CA THR A 407 -12.22 -43.02 -7.41
C THR A 407 -11.39 -42.60 -6.20
N VAL A 408 -11.29 -41.30 -5.97
CA VAL A 408 -10.48 -40.69 -4.91
C VAL A 408 -11.30 -39.71 -4.09
N GLN A 409 -10.84 -39.47 -2.86
CA GLN A 409 -11.32 -38.37 -2.04
C GLN A 409 -10.36 -37.18 -2.20
N LEU A 410 -10.90 -35.98 -2.43
CA LEU A 410 -10.21 -34.70 -2.60
C LEU A 410 -10.81 -33.66 -1.63
N GLY A 411 -10.19 -32.48 -1.51
CA GLY A 411 -10.48 -31.52 -0.44
C GLY A 411 -9.89 -31.96 0.90
N SER A 412 -10.17 -31.20 1.96
CA SER A 412 -9.54 -31.33 3.28
C SER A 412 -10.46 -31.98 4.32
N THR A 413 -9.92 -32.90 5.12
CA THR A 413 -10.60 -33.43 6.32
C THR A 413 -10.57 -32.40 7.47
N PRO A 414 -11.35 -32.58 8.55
CA PRO A 414 -11.28 -31.69 9.71
C PRO A 414 -9.87 -31.54 10.29
N GLU A 415 -9.08 -32.60 10.29
CA GLU A 415 -7.69 -32.64 10.78
C GLU A 415 -6.71 -31.94 9.83
N GLU A 416 -6.92 -32.05 8.52
CA GLU A 416 -6.16 -31.29 7.51
C GLU A 416 -6.51 -29.79 7.57
N ILE A 417 -7.74 -29.44 7.93
CA ILE A 417 -8.15 -28.06 8.24
C ILE A 417 -7.48 -27.55 9.53
N ASP A 418 -7.43 -28.33 10.61
CA ASP A 418 -6.66 -27.96 11.81
C ASP A 418 -5.16 -27.78 11.51
N ARG A 419 -4.60 -28.63 10.65
CA ARG A 419 -3.22 -28.49 10.16
C ARG A 419 -3.05 -27.23 9.30
N ALA A 420 -4.04 -26.85 8.49
CA ALA A 420 -4.04 -25.61 7.70
C ALA A 420 -4.05 -24.37 8.61
N ILE A 421 -4.93 -24.34 9.62
CA ILE A 421 -5.00 -23.28 10.64
C ILE A 421 -3.66 -23.15 11.37
N PHE A 422 -3.09 -24.27 11.83
CA PHE A 422 -1.78 -24.28 12.49
C PHE A 422 -0.66 -23.72 11.60
N LEU A 423 -0.61 -24.14 10.33
CA LEU A 423 0.35 -23.66 9.34
C LEU A 423 0.15 -22.16 9.04
N CYS A 424 -1.09 -21.69 9.04
CA CYS A 424 -1.43 -20.28 8.84
C CYS A 424 -0.94 -19.41 9.99
N THR A 425 -1.33 -19.74 11.23
CA THR A 425 -0.94 -18.99 12.43
C THR A 425 0.58 -19.03 12.64
N LYS A 426 1.24 -20.17 12.39
CA LYS A 426 2.70 -20.28 12.44
C LYS A 426 3.38 -19.45 11.33
N GLY A 427 2.72 -19.23 10.20
CA GLY A 427 3.17 -18.38 9.11
C GLY A 427 2.95 -16.87 9.33
N GLY A 428 2.48 -16.45 10.51
CA GLY A 428 2.20 -15.05 10.81
C GLY A 428 0.85 -14.54 10.29
N GLY A 429 -0.04 -15.43 9.81
CA GLY A 429 -1.38 -15.05 9.40
C GLY A 429 -2.23 -14.54 10.57
N SER A 430 -3.16 -13.61 10.28
CA SER A 430 -4.02 -13.02 11.30
C SER A 430 -5.02 -14.04 11.87
N ALA A 431 -5.53 -13.81 13.08
CA ALA A 431 -6.59 -14.65 13.67
C ALA A 431 -7.88 -14.73 12.82
N ARG A 432 -8.06 -13.80 11.87
CA ARG A 432 -9.15 -13.80 10.88
C ARG A 432 -8.77 -14.58 9.61
N ALA A 433 -7.58 -14.38 9.07
CA ALA A 433 -7.06 -15.10 7.91
C ALA A 433 -6.89 -16.61 8.20
N CYS A 434 -6.57 -16.95 9.45
CA CYS A 434 -6.41 -18.32 9.93
C CYS A 434 -7.68 -18.87 10.61
N ALA A 435 -8.83 -18.22 10.47
CA ALA A 435 -10.10 -18.71 11.01
C ALA A 435 -10.54 -19.99 10.28
N ARG A 436 -11.29 -20.87 10.97
CA ARG A 436 -11.68 -22.19 10.42
C ARG A 436 -12.56 -22.05 9.19
N GLU A 437 -13.34 -20.98 9.15
CA GLU A 437 -14.25 -20.59 8.08
C GLU A 437 -13.51 -20.31 6.76
N VAL A 438 -12.26 -19.84 6.80
CA VAL A 438 -11.44 -19.57 5.60
C VAL A 438 -11.07 -20.87 4.88
N PHE A 439 -10.86 -21.95 5.63
CA PHE A 439 -10.55 -23.29 5.09
C PHE A 439 -11.78 -24.20 4.95
N ALA A 440 -12.95 -23.77 5.44
CA ALA A 440 -14.17 -24.59 5.45
C ALA A 440 -14.71 -24.91 4.04
N ASP A 441 -14.35 -24.11 3.05
CA ASP A 441 -14.70 -24.34 1.65
C ASP A 441 -13.74 -25.28 0.89
N GLU A 442 -12.70 -25.82 1.54
CA GLU A 442 -11.90 -26.94 1.01
C GLU A 442 -12.66 -28.28 1.10
N ARG A 443 -13.89 -28.30 0.56
CA ARG A 443 -14.91 -29.31 0.83
C ARG A 443 -14.45 -30.71 0.42
N LEU A 444 -14.44 -31.61 1.41
CA LEU A 444 -14.13 -33.02 1.25
C LEU A 444 -15.15 -33.68 0.30
N ARG A 445 -14.67 -34.20 -0.84
CA ARG A 445 -15.49 -34.66 -1.96
C ARG A 445 -14.94 -35.95 -2.57
N THR A 446 -15.82 -36.85 -2.99
CA THR A 446 -15.43 -38.11 -3.66
C THR A 446 -15.65 -37.97 -5.15
N VAL A 447 -14.58 -38.11 -5.93
CA VAL A 447 -14.54 -37.86 -7.38
C VAL A 447 -14.01 -39.10 -8.09
N THR A 448 -14.54 -39.42 -9.27
CA THR A 448 -13.96 -40.44 -10.14
C THR A 448 -13.31 -39.77 -11.34
N LEU A 449 -11.98 -39.86 -11.41
CA LEU A 449 -11.17 -39.24 -12.44
C LEU A 449 -10.88 -40.25 -13.55
N ALA A 450 -11.19 -39.87 -14.79
CA ALA A 450 -10.72 -40.57 -15.99
C ALA A 450 -9.23 -40.31 -16.21
N PRO A 451 -8.52 -41.10 -17.05
CA PRO A 451 -7.12 -40.81 -17.40
C PRO A 451 -6.96 -39.44 -18.07
N PHE A 452 -6.18 -38.57 -17.44
CA PHE A 452 -5.76 -37.28 -17.97
C PHE A 452 -4.24 -37.15 -17.92
N SER A 453 -3.72 -36.03 -18.43
CA SER A 453 -2.32 -35.67 -18.36
C SER A 453 -2.17 -34.16 -18.23
N LEU A 454 -1.24 -33.71 -17.39
CA LEU A 454 -0.91 -32.29 -17.21
C LEU A 454 0.41 -31.95 -17.87
N ASP A 455 0.51 -30.74 -18.41
CA ASP A 455 1.80 -30.19 -18.78
C ASP A 455 2.72 -30.06 -17.56
N ARG A 456 4.00 -30.42 -17.75
CA ARG A 456 4.95 -30.62 -16.65
C ARG A 456 5.17 -29.35 -15.82
N THR A 457 5.04 -28.21 -16.48
CA THR A 457 5.18 -26.84 -15.99
C THR A 457 3.98 -26.01 -16.47
N GLU A 458 3.90 -24.77 -16.03
CA GLU A 458 3.03 -23.73 -16.59
C GLU A 458 3.40 -23.41 -18.04
N VAL A 459 2.50 -22.68 -18.71
CA VAL A 459 2.73 -22.12 -20.03
C VAL A 459 3.75 -20.98 -19.93
N THR A 460 4.81 -21.03 -20.75
CA THR A 460 5.87 -20.02 -20.75
C THR A 460 5.50 -18.77 -21.57
N ASN A 461 6.21 -17.67 -21.35
CA ASN A 461 6.11 -16.48 -22.20
C ASN A 461 6.41 -16.78 -23.68
N ALA A 462 7.34 -17.68 -23.99
CA ALA A 462 7.63 -18.11 -25.36
C ALA A 462 6.49 -18.91 -25.99
N ASP A 463 5.90 -19.85 -25.24
CA ASP A 463 4.70 -20.59 -25.68
C ASP A 463 3.54 -19.64 -25.97
N PHE A 464 3.25 -18.71 -25.06
CA PHE A 464 2.15 -17.76 -25.20
C PHE A 464 2.39 -16.73 -26.32
N GLN A 465 3.64 -16.30 -26.53
CA GLN A 465 4.00 -15.47 -27.67
C GLN A 465 3.76 -16.21 -29.00
N ALA A 466 4.06 -17.51 -29.09
CA ALA A 466 3.76 -18.30 -30.29
C ALA A 466 2.25 -18.42 -30.56
N PHE A 467 1.42 -18.55 -29.52
CA PHE A 467 -0.04 -18.48 -29.63
C PHE A 467 -0.51 -17.12 -30.16
N VAL A 468 -0.01 -16.02 -29.59
CA VAL A 468 -0.42 -14.67 -29.99
C VAL A 468 0.04 -14.34 -31.42
N ASP A 469 1.25 -14.71 -31.83
CA ASP A 469 1.73 -14.49 -33.20
C ASP A 469 0.95 -15.33 -34.22
N ALA A 470 0.53 -16.56 -33.85
CA ALA A 470 -0.25 -17.43 -34.73
C ALA A 470 -1.73 -17.04 -34.85
N THR A 471 -2.29 -16.28 -33.91
CA THR A 471 -3.74 -16.00 -33.84
C THR A 471 -4.12 -14.52 -33.82
N GLY A 472 -3.17 -13.61 -33.59
CA GLY A 472 -3.44 -12.19 -33.35
C GLY A 472 -4.18 -11.91 -32.03
N HIS A 473 -4.18 -12.85 -31.08
CA HIS A 473 -4.92 -12.72 -29.82
C HIS A 473 -4.42 -11.53 -28.99
N ARG A 474 -5.35 -10.80 -28.37
CA ARG A 474 -5.07 -9.77 -27.36
C ARG A 474 -5.67 -10.23 -26.04
N THR A 475 -4.91 -10.20 -24.96
CA THR A 475 -5.45 -10.65 -23.67
C THR A 475 -6.47 -9.68 -23.11
N THR A 476 -7.31 -10.15 -22.19
CA THR A 476 -8.28 -9.30 -21.49
C THR A 476 -7.62 -8.11 -20.79
N ALA A 477 -6.37 -8.27 -20.30
CA ALA A 477 -5.57 -7.16 -19.78
C ALA A 477 -5.08 -6.18 -20.88
N GLU A 478 -4.66 -6.67 -22.06
CA GLU A 478 -4.30 -5.83 -23.22
C GLU A 478 -5.50 -5.08 -23.82
N GLU A 479 -6.72 -5.63 -23.73
CA GLU A 479 -7.96 -4.99 -24.17
C GLU A 479 -8.48 -3.95 -23.18
N ARG A 480 -8.51 -4.31 -21.89
CA ARG A 480 -8.97 -3.45 -20.78
C ARG A 480 -7.95 -2.36 -20.40
N GLY A 481 -6.67 -2.54 -20.77
CA GLY A 481 -5.57 -1.61 -20.50
C GLY A 481 -4.98 -1.69 -19.09
N PHE A 482 -5.46 -2.62 -18.26
CA PHE A 482 -4.93 -2.91 -16.92
C PHE A 482 -5.20 -4.37 -16.51
N SER A 483 -4.35 -4.90 -15.65
CA SER A 483 -4.54 -6.17 -14.94
C SER A 483 -5.08 -5.90 -13.53
N TRP A 484 -5.88 -6.81 -12.98
CA TRP A 484 -6.44 -6.73 -11.62
C TRP A 484 -5.39 -7.08 -10.53
N ASP A 485 -4.32 -6.28 -10.44
CA ASP A 485 -3.09 -6.71 -9.77
C ASP A 485 -2.51 -5.72 -8.74
N ILE A 486 -1.71 -6.26 -7.81
CA ILE A 486 -1.02 -5.53 -6.74
C ILE A 486 0.07 -4.58 -7.25
N THR A 487 0.61 -4.80 -8.46
CA THR A 487 1.77 -4.07 -8.99
C THR A 487 1.45 -2.65 -9.50
N ARG A 488 0.20 -2.18 -9.37
CA ARG A 488 -0.26 -0.81 -9.74
C ARG A 488 -0.08 -0.42 -11.22
N CYS A 489 0.51 -1.29 -12.03
CA CYS A 489 0.99 -0.96 -13.36
C CYS A 489 -0.14 -0.84 -14.39
N ARG A 490 -0.42 0.39 -14.83
CA ARG A 490 -1.28 0.62 -15.99
C ARG A 490 -0.53 0.24 -17.27
N ARG A 491 -1.22 -0.47 -18.18
CA ARG A 491 -0.65 -1.17 -19.35
C ARG A 491 0.15 -2.45 -19.04
N CYS A 492 0.28 -2.90 -17.79
CA CYS A 492 0.83 -4.24 -17.56
C CYS A 492 -0.10 -5.32 -18.13
N SER A 493 0.55 -6.31 -18.71
CA SER A 493 -0.01 -7.36 -19.54
C SER A 493 1.00 -8.51 -19.60
N TRP A 494 0.63 -9.62 -20.24
CA TRP A 494 1.56 -10.74 -20.40
C TRP A 494 2.87 -10.35 -21.11
N ARG A 495 2.86 -9.33 -21.98
CA ARG A 495 4.06 -8.81 -22.69
C ARG A 495 4.99 -8.00 -21.78
N THR A 496 4.40 -7.24 -20.87
CA THR A 496 5.11 -6.36 -19.93
C THR A 496 4.54 -6.63 -18.54
N PRO A 497 5.02 -7.66 -17.81
CA PRO A 497 4.45 -8.01 -16.52
C PRO A 497 4.72 -6.98 -15.42
N HIS A 498 5.74 -6.14 -15.59
CA HIS A 498 6.06 -5.06 -14.67
C HIS A 498 6.86 -3.98 -15.40
N PRO A 499 6.84 -2.69 -14.97
CA PRO A 499 7.81 -1.70 -15.41
C PRO A 499 9.25 -2.26 -15.36
N GLY A 500 9.92 -2.23 -16.51
CA GLY A 500 11.28 -2.77 -16.69
C GLY A 500 11.39 -4.26 -17.05
N ARG A 501 10.32 -5.06 -16.97
CA ARG A 501 10.32 -6.49 -17.36
C ARG A 501 9.57 -6.70 -18.68
N ASP A 502 10.20 -7.43 -19.60
CA ASP A 502 9.78 -7.64 -20.99
C ASP A 502 9.75 -9.14 -21.26
N ALA A 503 8.57 -9.70 -21.53
CA ALA A 503 8.37 -11.14 -21.70
C ALA A 503 9.23 -11.75 -22.81
N THR A 504 9.60 -10.97 -23.84
CA THR A 504 10.47 -11.45 -24.93
C THR A 504 11.91 -11.67 -24.48
N ARG A 505 12.33 -11.01 -23.39
CA ARG A 505 13.63 -11.20 -22.72
C ARG A 505 13.57 -12.25 -21.61
N HIS A 506 12.36 -12.67 -21.25
CA HIS A 506 12.04 -13.61 -20.20
C HIS A 506 11.25 -14.83 -20.75
N PRO A 507 11.74 -15.48 -21.84
CA PRO A 507 10.96 -16.44 -22.61
C PRO A 507 10.54 -17.69 -21.83
N ASN A 508 11.32 -18.08 -20.81
CA ASN A 508 11.11 -19.30 -20.03
C ASN A 508 10.30 -19.06 -18.73
N ASP A 509 10.04 -17.81 -18.37
CA ASP A 509 9.22 -17.47 -17.19
C ASP A 509 7.74 -17.83 -17.47
N PRO A 510 6.93 -18.17 -16.46
CA PRO A 510 5.52 -18.46 -16.64
C PRO A 510 4.77 -17.21 -17.13
N VAL A 511 3.77 -17.42 -17.99
CA VAL A 511 2.93 -16.33 -18.52
C VAL A 511 1.89 -15.89 -17.47
N VAL A 512 1.78 -14.58 -17.28
CA VAL A 512 0.93 -13.95 -16.24
C VAL A 512 0.14 -12.76 -16.81
N HIS A 513 -0.73 -12.14 -16.01
CA HIS A 513 -1.76 -11.18 -16.45
C HIS A 513 -2.72 -11.76 -17.51
N VAL A 514 -2.93 -13.07 -17.46
CA VAL A 514 -3.83 -13.83 -18.32
C VAL A 514 -5.13 -14.14 -17.58
N SER A 515 -6.26 -13.88 -18.20
CA SER A 515 -7.58 -14.21 -17.64
C SER A 515 -7.98 -15.65 -17.93
N TRP A 516 -9.03 -16.14 -17.29
CA TRP A 516 -9.55 -17.49 -17.56
C TRP A 516 -9.97 -17.69 -19.03
N PRO A 517 -10.66 -16.72 -19.69
CA PRO A 517 -10.87 -16.76 -21.15
C PRO A 517 -9.58 -16.84 -21.96
N ASP A 518 -8.52 -16.11 -21.60
CA ASP A 518 -7.23 -16.11 -22.31
C ASP A 518 -6.54 -17.47 -22.20
N ALA A 519 -6.42 -17.98 -20.96
CA ALA A 519 -5.81 -19.26 -20.64
C ALA A 519 -6.53 -20.43 -21.34
N ARG A 520 -7.87 -20.44 -21.30
CA ARG A 520 -8.70 -21.41 -22.01
C ARG A 520 -8.49 -21.35 -23.53
N ARG A 521 -8.37 -20.14 -24.10
CA ARG A 521 -8.20 -19.94 -25.55
C ARG A 521 -6.82 -20.35 -26.05
N TYR A 522 -5.76 -20.11 -25.25
CA TYR A 522 -4.45 -20.70 -25.48
C TYR A 522 -4.53 -22.23 -25.49
N CYS A 523 -5.11 -22.86 -24.45
CA CYS A 523 -5.13 -24.33 -24.38
C CYS A 523 -5.91 -24.92 -25.56
N GLN A 524 -7.05 -24.32 -25.94
CA GLN A 524 -7.81 -24.72 -27.14
C GLN A 524 -6.96 -24.65 -28.43
N TRP A 525 -6.19 -23.58 -28.64
CA TRP A 525 -5.26 -23.46 -29.76
C TRP A 525 -4.14 -24.53 -29.71
N ALA A 526 -3.65 -24.84 -28.50
CA ALA A 526 -2.63 -25.88 -28.27
C ALA A 526 -3.16 -27.33 -28.39
N GLY A 527 -4.44 -27.55 -28.73
CA GLY A 527 -5.07 -28.88 -28.81
C GLY A 527 -5.38 -29.49 -27.43
N LYS A 528 -5.61 -28.65 -26.42
CA LYS A 528 -5.74 -29.00 -24.99
C LYS A 528 -6.89 -28.23 -24.34
N ARG A 529 -7.03 -28.37 -23.02
CA ARG A 529 -7.93 -27.58 -22.16
C ARG A 529 -7.21 -27.16 -20.87
N LEU A 530 -7.90 -26.42 -20.00
CA LEU A 530 -7.47 -26.27 -18.61
C LEU A 530 -7.80 -27.57 -17.83
N PRO A 531 -7.00 -27.97 -16.83
CA PRO A 531 -7.35 -29.04 -15.90
C PRO A 531 -8.60 -28.64 -15.08
N THR A 532 -9.39 -29.61 -14.63
CA THR A 532 -10.36 -29.33 -13.55
C THR A 532 -9.62 -29.12 -12.22
N GLU A 533 -10.32 -28.55 -11.23
CA GLU A 533 -9.81 -28.49 -9.85
C GLU A 533 -9.40 -29.88 -9.33
N ASP A 534 -10.20 -30.91 -9.63
CA ASP A 534 -10.00 -32.26 -9.15
C ASP A 534 -8.80 -32.95 -9.79
N GLU A 535 -8.59 -32.69 -11.07
CA GLU A 535 -7.42 -33.18 -11.82
C GLU A 535 -6.14 -32.51 -11.34
N TRP A 536 -6.17 -31.19 -11.13
CA TRP A 536 -5.04 -30.44 -10.58
C TRP A 536 -4.70 -30.93 -9.17
N GLU A 537 -5.70 -31.05 -8.28
CA GLU A 537 -5.49 -31.49 -6.90
C GLU A 537 -4.99 -32.95 -6.85
N PHE A 538 -5.56 -33.86 -7.65
CA PHE A 538 -5.04 -35.23 -7.71
C PHE A 538 -3.62 -35.30 -8.26
N ALA A 539 -3.26 -34.47 -9.24
CA ALA A 539 -1.91 -34.44 -9.79
C ALA A 539 -0.87 -33.94 -8.77
N ALA A 540 -1.23 -32.95 -7.94
CA ALA A 540 -0.39 -32.48 -6.84
C ALA A 540 -0.29 -33.50 -5.68
N ARG A 541 -1.43 -34.07 -5.24
CA ARG A 541 -1.53 -34.91 -4.03
C ARG A 541 -1.21 -36.39 -4.25
N GLY A 542 -1.51 -36.91 -5.44
CA GLY A 542 -1.57 -38.34 -5.74
C GLY A 542 -2.56 -39.11 -4.87
N GLU A 543 -2.62 -40.43 -5.06
CA GLU A 543 -3.43 -41.35 -4.24
C GLU A 543 -3.10 -41.30 -2.73
N LYS A 544 -1.90 -40.83 -2.38
CA LYS A 544 -1.44 -40.65 -1.00
C LYS A 544 -1.98 -39.39 -0.30
N ARG A 545 -2.80 -38.57 -0.99
CA ARG A 545 -3.39 -37.33 -0.44
C ARG A 545 -2.37 -36.30 0.09
N ARG A 546 -1.14 -36.25 -0.44
CA ARG A 546 -0.02 -35.45 0.09
C ARG A 546 -0.42 -34.00 0.43
N ALA A 547 0.00 -33.49 1.58
CA ALA A 547 -0.35 -32.12 1.99
C ALA A 547 0.21 -31.04 1.02
N PHE A 548 1.43 -31.26 0.52
CA PHE A 548 2.12 -30.43 -0.49
C PHE A 548 2.51 -31.30 -1.70
N PRO A 549 2.89 -30.74 -2.87
CA PRO A 549 3.25 -31.53 -4.05
C PRO A 549 4.33 -32.59 -3.79
N TRP A 550 5.34 -32.24 -2.97
CA TRP A 550 6.49 -33.07 -2.61
C TRP A 550 6.24 -34.06 -1.45
N GLY A 551 5.23 -33.86 -0.61
CA GLY A 551 5.05 -34.64 0.63
C GLY A 551 4.19 -33.95 1.69
N ASP A 552 4.19 -34.48 2.91
CA ASP A 552 3.27 -34.05 3.98
C ASP A 552 3.84 -33.01 4.96
N GLU A 553 5.17 -32.87 4.99
CA GLU A 553 5.84 -31.85 5.80
C GLU A 553 6.18 -30.60 5.00
N TRP A 554 6.09 -29.46 5.70
CA TRP A 554 6.43 -28.15 5.18
C TRP A 554 7.94 -27.97 5.09
N ASP A 555 8.42 -27.58 3.90
CA ASP A 555 9.83 -27.34 3.61
C ASP A 555 9.96 -26.17 2.63
N ALA A 556 10.26 -24.98 3.16
CA ALA A 556 10.35 -23.75 2.36
C ALA A 556 11.44 -23.81 1.27
N ASN A 557 12.45 -24.68 1.42
CA ASN A 557 13.55 -24.86 0.45
C ASN A 557 13.12 -25.60 -0.83
N ARG A 558 11.84 -25.97 -0.92
CA ARG A 558 11.21 -26.61 -2.09
C ARG A 558 10.35 -25.66 -2.91
N LEU A 559 10.05 -24.49 -2.35
CA LEU A 559 9.43 -23.38 -3.07
C LEU A 559 10.52 -22.47 -3.64
N ARG A 560 10.09 -21.39 -4.30
CA ARG A 560 10.99 -20.27 -4.60
C ARG A 560 11.67 -19.76 -3.33
N ASP A 561 12.89 -19.27 -3.47
CA ASP A 561 13.51 -18.42 -2.44
C ASP A 561 12.56 -17.25 -2.15
N LEU A 562 11.93 -17.27 -0.97
CA LEU A 562 10.95 -16.28 -0.56
C LEU A 562 11.63 -14.95 -0.19
N GLU A 563 12.90 -14.97 0.22
CA GLU A 563 13.65 -13.80 0.70
C GLU A 563 14.34 -13.05 -0.46
N SER A 564 14.51 -13.68 -1.63
CA SER A 564 15.09 -13.08 -2.83
C SER A 564 14.47 -11.71 -3.20
N GLU A 565 15.28 -10.65 -3.28
CA GLU A 565 14.86 -9.34 -3.79
C GLU A 565 14.44 -9.41 -5.27
N GLY A 566 13.13 -9.46 -5.54
CA GLY A 566 12.62 -9.45 -6.90
C GLY A 566 11.13 -9.74 -7.03
N LEU A 567 10.60 -9.54 -8.24
CA LEU A 567 9.19 -9.72 -8.62
C LEU A 567 8.78 -11.20 -8.79
N GLY A 568 9.41 -12.11 -8.06
CA GLY A 568 9.12 -13.55 -7.91
C GLY A 568 9.07 -14.46 -9.14
N LEU A 569 8.68 -14.01 -10.33
CA LEU A 569 8.72 -14.79 -11.57
C LEU A 569 10.16 -15.20 -11.86
N GLN A 570 10.36 -16.49 -12.14
CA GLN A 570 11.61 -17.12 -12.57
C GLN A 570 11.29 -18.13 -13.68
N PRO A 571 12.30 -18.67 -14.41
CA PRO A 571 12.07 -19.71 -15.40
C PRO A 571 11.35 -20.93 -14.81
N VAL A 572 10.38 -21.49 -15.53
CA VAL A 572 9.68 -22.70 -15.10
C VAL A 572 10.65 -23.87 -14.91
N GLY A 573 10.40 -24.72 -13.90
CA GLY A 573 11.26 -25.82 -13.51
C GLY A 573 12.52 -25.45 -12.73
N SER A 574 12.67 -24.20 -12.28
CA SER A 574 13.82 -23.75 -11.48
C SER A 574 13.94 -24.46 -10.12
N TYR A 575 12.84 -25.04 -9.60
CA TYR A 575 12.80 -25.68 -8.28
C TYR A 575 12.45 -27.18 -8.36
N PRO A 576 13.36 -28.03 -8.89
CA PRO A 576 13.13 -29.47 -9.03
C PRO A 576 13.00 -30.22 -7.69
N THR A 577 13.34 -29.58 -6.56
CA THR A 577 13.11 -30.09 -5.19
C THR A 577 11.65 -29.99 -4.75
N GLY A 578 10.85 -29.12 -5.37
CA GLY A 578 9.40 -29.02 -5.17
C GLY A 578 8.56 -29.96 -6.04
N ALA A 579 9.19 -30.79 -6.86
CA ALA A 579 8.50 -31.70 -7.78
C ALA A 579 7.61 -32.72 -7.05
N THR A 580 6.53 -33.15 -7.70
CA THR A 580 5.82 -34.37 -7.30
C THR A 580 6.69 -35.61 -7.58
N PRO A 581 6.43 -36.76 -6.93
CA PRO A 581 7.11 -38.02 -7.26
C PRO A 581 6.99 -38.42 -8.74
N ASP A 582 5.90 -37.99 -9.37
CA ASP A 582 5.55 -38.24 -10.77
C ASP A 582 6.20 -37.21 -11.74
N GLY A 583 6.94 -36.24 -11.20
CA GLY A 583 7.80 -35.33 -11.94
C GLY A 583 7.15 -34.02 -12.40
N LEU A 584 5.91 -33.72 -11.99
CA LEU A 584 5.29 -32.40 -12.18
C LEU A 584 6.06 -31.36 -11.36
N LEU A 585 6.26 -30.18 -11.94
CA LEU A 585 7.02 -29.08 -11.37
C LEU A 585 6.13 -27.88 -11.10
N ASP A 586 6.60 -26.98 -10.23
CA ASP A 586 6.10 -25.61 -10.03
C ASP A 586 4.66 -25.47 -9.49
N LEU A 587 3.99 -26.59 -9.16
CA LEU A 587 2.64 -26.66 -8.58
C LEU A 587 2.48 -25.96 -7.21
N ALA A 588 3.52 -25.34 -6.66
CA ALA A 588 3.43 -24.44 -5.52
C ALA A 588 4.55 -23.41 -5.54
N GLY A 589 4.25 -22.15 -5.22
CA GLY A 589 5.23 -21.07 -5.03
C GLY A 589 5.76 -20.41 -6.30
N SER A 590 5.32 -20.87 -7.48
CA SER A 590 5.55 -20.19 -8.75
C SER A 590 4.41 -19.19 -9.01
N VAL A 591 3.33 -19.60 -9.67
CA VAL A 591 2.12 -18.80 -9.86
C VAL A 591 0.87 -19.61 -9.45
N TRP A 592 -0.19 -18.91 -9.05
CA TRP A 592 -1.53 -19.49 -9.04
C TRP A 592 -1.91 -19.91 -10.47
N GLU A 593 -2.68 -21.00 -10.60
CA GLU A 593 -3.03 -21.56 -11.90
C GLU A 593 -4.54 -21.68 -12.11
N TRP A 594 -5.05 -21.12 -13.22
CA TRP A 594 -6.45 -21.27 -13.61
C TRP A 594 -6.85 -22.73 -13.90
N THR A 595 -7.95 -23.18 -13.29
CA THR A 595 -8.63 -24.45 -13.61
C THR A 595 -9.88 -24.20 -14.46
N SER A 596 -10.46 -25.25 -15.06
CA SER A 596 -11.77 -25.16 -15.73
C SER A 596 -12.95 -25.03 -14.76
N THR A 597 -12.77 -25.41 -13.50
CA THR A 597 -13.84 -25.49 -12.49
C THR A 597 -14.45 -24.12 -12.18
N ALA A 598 -15.78 -24.11 -12.10
CA ALA A 598 -16.58 -22.94 -11.77
C ALA A 598 -17.11 -23.02 -10.34
N SER A 599 -17.12 -21.88 -9.66
CA SER A 599 -17.55 -21.72 -8.27
C SER A 599 -18.46 -20.49 -8.13
N GLY A 600 -18.97 -20.20 -6.93
CA GLY A 600 -19.91 -19.09 -6.70
C GLY A 600 -21.13 -19.12 -7.63
N GLN A 601 -21.88 -20.24 -7.64
CA GLN A 601 -22.98 -20.53 -8.59
C GLN A 601 -22.61 -20.46 -10.10
N GLY A 602 -21.32 -20.38 -10.44
CA GLY A 602 -20.82 -20.27 -11.80
C GLY A 602 -20.24 -18.90 -12.15
N GLU A 603 -20.37 -17.91 -11.26
CA GLU A 603 -19.88 -16.54 -11.45
C GLU A 603 -18.35 -16.43 -11.28
N ARG A 604 -17.71 -17.35 -10.55
CA ARG A 604 -16.26 -17.36 -10.28
C ARG A 604 -15.57 -18.59 -10.88
N ARG A 605 -14.24 -18.57 -10.96
CA ARG A 605 -13.40 -19.68 -11.41
C ARG A 605 -12.33 -19.99 -10.37
N VAL A 606 -12.05 -21.27 -10.18
CA VAL A 606 -11.09 -21.77 -9.19
C VAL A 606 -9.67 -21.73 -9.76
N PHE A 607 -8.72 -21.32 -8.93
CA PHE A 607 -7.28 -21.44 -9.19
C PHE A 607 -6.55 -22.04 -7.97
N LYS A 608 -5.48 -22.82 -8.21
CA LYS A 608 -4.73 -23.56 -7.15
C LYS A 608 -3.23 -23.30 -7.22
N GLY A 609 -2.50 -23.72 -6.18
CA GLY A 609 -1.04 -23.76 -6.11
C GLY A 609 -0.38 -22.87 -5.05
N GLY A 610 -0.85 -21.64 -4.88
CA GLY A 610 -0.09 -20.62 -4.16
C GLY A 610 1.07 -20.08 -5.01
N SER A 611 1.33 -18.78 -4.92
CA SER A 611 2.24 -18.06 -5.80
C SER A 611 3.51 -17.54 -5.12
N TRP A 612 4.40 -16.97 -5.93
CA TRP A 612 5.60 -16.29 -5.51
C TRP A 612 5.37 -15.11 -4.54
N MET A 613 4.16 -14.55 -4.51
CA MET A 613 3.75 -13.49 -3.58
C MET A 613 3.36 -14.01 -2.20
N ASP A 614 2.85 -15.23 -2.13
CA ASP A 614 2.30 -15.81 -0.91
C ASP A 614 3.42 -16.10 0.11
N ARG A 615 3.17 -15.82 1.39
CA ARG A 615 4.16 -16.01 2.47
C ARG A 615 3.72 -17.05 3.51
N ILE A 616 2.44 -17.37 3.54
CA ILE A 616 1.83 -18.23 4.56
C ILE A 616 1.83 -19.69 4.09
N PRO A 617 2.43 -20.64 4.84
CA PRO A 617 2.55 -22.05 4.45
C PRO A 617 1.22 -22.75 4.09
N ALA A 618 0.09 -22.26 4.62
CA ALA A 618 -1.22 -22.85 4.40
C ALA A 618 -1.74 -22.74 2.95
N TYR A 619 -1.29 -21.75 2.17
CA TYR A 619 -1.72 -21.53 0.77
C TYR A 619 -0.99 -22.39 -0.25
N PHE A 620 0.16 -22.96 0.10
CA PHE A 620 0.95 -23.86 -0.75
C PHE A 620 0.53 -25.33 -0.63
N ARG A 621 -0.44 -25.64 0.24
CA ARG A 621 -1.01 -26.99 0.32
C ARG A 621 -1.74 -27.31 -0.97
N SER A 622 -1.58 -28.54 -1.45
CA SER A 622 -2.20 -29.04 -2.69
C SER A 622 -3.74 -28.95 -2.69
N ALA A 623 -4.38 -28.97 -1.52
CA ALA A 623 -5.82 -28.81 -1.35
C ALA A 623 -6.29 -27.34 -1.43
N ALA A 624 -5.41 -26.39 -1.12
CA ALA A 624 -5.73 -24.96 -1.05
C ALA A 624 -6.06 -24.42 -2.44
N PHE A 625 -7.06 -23.54 -2.48
CA PHE A 625 -7.52 -22.87 -3.69
C PHE A 625 -7.87 -21.42 -3.37
N SER A 626 -8.06 -20.64 -4.42
CA SER A 626 -8.75 -19.36 -4.35
C SER A 626 -9.62 -19.21 -5.60
N GLU A 627 -10.47 -18.18 -5.62
CA GLU A 627 -11.46 -17.96 -6.67
C GLU A 627 -11.66 -16.46 -6.94
N ASP A 628 -11.88 -16.09 -8.20
CA ASP A 628 -12.31 -14.73 -8.58
C ASP A 628 -13.08 -14.76 -9.92
N ALA A 629 -13.45 -13.59 -10.44
CA ALA A 629 -14.19 -13.48 -11.70
C ALA A 629 -13.38 -14.01 -12.89
N PRO A 630 -14.02 -14.53 -13.96
CA PRO A 630 -13.29 -15.05 -15.13
C PRO A 630 -12.35 -14.03 -15.81
N ASP A 631 -12.66 -12.71 -15.76
CA ASP A 631 -11.82 -11.65 -16.31
C ASP A 631 -10.70 -11.18 -15.36
N TYR A 632 -10.64 -11.75 -14.14
CA TYR A 632 -9.55 -11.55 -13.20
C TYR A 632 -8.19 -11.91 -13.85
N SER A 633 -7.12 -11.26 -13.43
CA SER A 633 -5.80 -11.37 -14.06
C SER A 633 -4.76 -10.67 -13.19
N SER A 634 -3.66 -11.33 -12.85
CA SER A 634 -2.65 -10.84 -11.89
C SER A 634 -1.22 -11.22 -12.32
N ILE A 635 -0.20 -10.56 -11.78
CA ILE A 635 1.21 -10.93 -11.97
C ILE A 635 1.56 -12.28 -11.32
N SER A 636 0.75 -12.75 -10.38
CA SER A 636 0.93 -14.03 -9.68
C SER A 636 -0.02 -15.12 -10.17
N LEU A 637 -0.71 -14.90 -11.30
CA LEU A 637 -1.73 -15.80 -11.85
C LEU A 637 -1.44 -16.13 -13.32
N GLY A 638 -1.08 -17.39 -13.54
CA GLY A 638 -0.87 -18.03 -14.84
C GLY A 638 -1.74 -19.27 -14.98
N PHE A 639 -1.23 -20.29 -15.70
CA PHE A 639 -1.93 -21.56 -15.91
C PHE A 639 -1.02 -22.63 -16.55
N ARG A 640 -1.38 -23.90 -16.40
CA ARG A 640 -0.93 -25.02 -17.25
C ARG A 640 -2.11 -25.65 -18.00
N CYS A 641 -1.83 -26.39 -19.07
CA CYS A 641 -2.87 -27.11 -19.83
C CYS A 641 -2.91 -28.60 -19.47
N ALA A 642 -4.04 -29.22 -19.76
CA ALA A 642 -4.32 -30.65 -19.60
C ALA A 642 -4.87 -31.29 -20.90
N ALA A 643 -4.64 -32.59 -21.06
CA ALA A 643 -5.14 -33.40 -22.19
C ALA A 643 -5.52 -34.83 -21.74
N GLY A 644 -6.59 -35.38 -22.30
CA GLY A 644 -7.29 -36.55 -21.72
C GLY A 644 -8.33 -36.12 -20.69
N GLY A 645 -9.49 -36.78 -20.64
CA GLY A 645 -10.72 -36.25 -20.02
C GLY A 645 -11.27 -35.00 -20.75
N GLU A 646 -12.55 -34.67 -20.70
CA GLU A 646 -13.72 -35.39 -20.16
C GLU A 646 -14.39 -36.26 -21.27
N THR A 647 -15.52 -36.89 -20.96
CA THR A 647 -16.47 -37.49 -21.94
C THR A 647 -17.90 -37.06 -21.59
#